data_AF-A0A2K8U515-F1
#
_entry.id   AF-A0A2K8U515-F1
#
_cell.length_a   1.000
_cell.length_b   1.000
_cell.length_c   1.000
_cell.angle_alpha   90.00
_cell.angle_beta   90.00
_cell.angle_gamma   90.00
#
_symmetry.space_group_name_H-M   'P 1'
#
loop_
_entity.id
_entity.type
_entity.pdbx_description
1 polymer ?
#
loop_
_entity_poly.entity_id
_entity_poly.type
_entity_poly.pdbx_seq_one_letter_code
_entity_poly.pdbx_strand_id
1 'polypeptide(L)'
;MLQSGPGVPDWQWNRFELAWSGPVTPGEDARLWLLSPGWHLWWSLLGALLTVLLGLRVAGLIGRPAPPPPDTATPPAPSAPRSDAVAEPASAPSPARSAEPAVEPVTKLAPESVLRLMLPPLPPLVLAALLGAAGLAGPGATPARAADLPGTALLEELRARLLAPPDCLPDCVDLPSLSLSAQPHWLRLTLTLDAAAAVAAAVPGGAGGWLPTQVDLDGAPVDGLRRGSDDRLLVPLPAGRHRLDLSGPLPERTQVEIPFPLRPRQLEATLDGWTLEGLDSGGLPGPQVRLLRLSGGDGAAAGPLNQGALPPLLRVERGLRIGLDWRVETRVRRLSPAEFPVSLPVALLPGEAVQTPGLAIQDARVLVNLAPGETEFAWASTLEPAATLRLTAVIDPRLTESWSLALSPRWHLDWSGPAPIQQAAAADRWQPTWRPLPGETLDLSLTRPGAVPGRTLTLERVDLRMTLGRRTGEGELRLELRATQGGLHPIRLPPEAVPTRLQAGLLDLPLPGPGAPLELPLVPGRQSILVQWRQPQGMGLRSAPGLPDLNSPAVNVTLALRVPQGRWVLFTGGPRIGPVVLFWGVLLILAGLAAALGRLRLTPLKTHDWLLLGIGLSLAEIWVLVLVAGWLLALGLRRQLGQQTPRWRFNLVQVALAVLTVAAAAGLIGAVSQGLLGAPAMQIMGNGSGNGLLQWYQDRTTGPLPPIWVISVPIWVYRALMLAWALWLALRLLSWLRWGWDGVSQPVLWRPRAPGRPVGDTLFSRKLKA
;
A
#
# COMPACT_ATOMS: atom_id res chain seq x y z
N MET A 1 -24.89 -3.97 17.29
CA MET A 1 -24.59 -4.40 15.91
C MET A 1 -23.71 -3.34 15.27
N LEU A 2 -22.69 -3.70 14.50
CA LEU A 2 -21.89 -2.69 13.78
C LEU A 2 -22.66 -2.19 12.55
N GLN A 3 -22.66 -0.87 12.37
CA GLN A 3 -23.17 -0.23 11.16
C GLN A 3 -22.06 -0.24 10.10
N SER A 4 -22.44 -0.32 8.82
CA SER A 4 -21.51 -0.19 7.69
C SER A 4 -20.95 1.24 7.53
N GLY A 5 -21.56 2.22 8.21
CA GLY A 5 -21.24 3.65 8.10
C GLY A 5 -21.80 4.28 6.82
N PRO A 6 -21.85 5.62 6.71
CA PRO A 6 -22.10 6.26 5.42
C PRO A 6 -20.88 6.08 4.49
N GLY A 7 -21.13 5.85 3.21
CA GLY A 7 -20.07 5.88 2.21
C GLY A 7 -19.39 7.25 2.14
N VAL A 8 -18.07 7.24 2.00
CA VAL A 8 -17.24 8.44 1.86
C VAL A 8 -16.89 8.62 0.38
N PRO A 9 -17.20 9.78 -0.24
CA PRO A 9 -16.73 10.07 -1.59
C PRO A 9 -15.20 10.09 -1.63
N ASP A 10 -14.59 9.42 -2.61
CA ASP A 10 -13.14 9.20 -2.69
C ASP A 10 -12.44 9.92 -3.85
N TRP A 11 -13.17 10.82 -4.54
CA TRP A 11 -12.60 11.69 -5.56
C TRP A 11 -11.52 12.61 -5.00
N GLN A 12 -10.52 12.87 -5.84
CA GLN A 12 -9.44 13.81 -5.57
C GLN A 12 -9.39 14.84 -6.70
N TRP A 13 -9.09 16.08 -6.34
CA TRP A 13 -8.93 17.20 -7.27
C TRP A 13 -7.65 17.97 -6.88
N ASN A 14 -7.48 19.19 -7.37
CA ASN A 14 -6.41 20.09 -6.97
C ASN A 14 -6.30 20.20 -5.44
N ARG A 15 -5.20 19.69 -4.90
CA ARG A 15 -4.83 19.87 -3.49
C ARG A 15 -4.08 21.19 -3.36
N PHE A 16 -4.58 22.09 -2.52
CA PHE A 16 -3.92 23.33 -2.17
C PHE A 16 -3.35 23.19 -0.76
N GLU A 17 -2.05 23.43 -0.61
CA GLU A 17 -1.38 23.44 0.68
C GLU A 17 -1.31 24.89 1.19
N LEU A 18 -1.82 25.11 2.40
CA LEU A 18 -1.76 26.39 3.08
C LEU A 18 -0.74 26.25 4.21
N ALA A 19 0.39 26.94 4.06
CA ALA A 19 1.44 26.98 5.07
C ALA A 19 1.48 28.37 5.71
N TRP A 20 1.62 28.41 7.04
CA TRP A 20 1.77 29.62 7.82
C TRP A 20 3.03 29.51 8.69
N SER A 21 3.78 30.60 8.80
CA SER A 21 4.97 30.70 9.64
C SER A 21 4.77 31.79 10.70
N GLY A 22 4.29 31.41 11.87
CA GLY A 22 4.05 32.31 13.00
C GLY A 22 3.15 31.69 14.07
N PRO A 23 3.11 32.26 15.29
CA PRO A 23 2.18 31.83 16.33
C PRO A 23 0.77 32.31 15.99
N VAL A 24 -0.14 31.38 15.66
CA VAL A 24 -1.56 31.70 15.44
C VAL A 24 -2.21 32.07 16.77
N THR A 25 -2.71 33.29 16.86
CA THR A 25 -3.40 33.81 18.05
C THR A 25 -4.89 33.45 18.04
N PRO A 26 -5.56 33.34 19.21
CA PRO A 26 -6.97 32.91 19.28
C PRO A 26 -8.00 33.82 18.58
N GLY A 27 -7.59 34.97 18.04
CA GLY A 27 -8.45 35.92 17.31
C GLY A 27 -8.23 35.97 15.79
N GLU A 28 -7.36 35.12 15.23
CA GLU A 28 -7.05 35.13 13.80
C GLU A 28 -7.97 34.23 12.97
N ASP A 29 -9.00 34.85 12.38
CA ASP A 29 -9.95 34.20 11.45
C ASP A 29 -9.40 34.11 10.01
N ALA A 30 -9.27 32.89 9.48
CA ALA A 30 -9.02 32.66 8.05
C ALA A 30 -10.34 32.40 7.27
N ARG A 31 -10.66 33.23 6.27
CA ARG A 31 -11.87 33.07 5.42
C ARG A 31 -11.53 32.70 3.99
N LEU A 32 -11.88 31.47 3.59
CA LEU A 32 -11.73 30.97 2.23
C LEU A 32 -12.94 31.35 1.36
N TRP A 33 -12.71 32.12 0.30
CA TRP A 33 -13.73 32.50 -0.68
C TRP A 33 -13.68 31.57 -1.90
N LEU A 34 -14.58 30.60 -1.96
CA LEU A 34 -14.71 29.73 -3.13
C LEU A 34 -15.61 30.38 -4.19
N LEU A 35 -15.01 30.87 -5.27
CA LEU A 35 -15.74 31.38 -6.43
C LEU A 35 -16.58 30.25 -7.06
N SER A 36 -17.89 30.44 -7.14
CA SER A 36 -18.78 29.44 -7.74
C SER A 36 -18.51 29.30 -9.25
N PRO A 37 -18.84 28.16 -9.88
CA PRO A 37 -18.69 27.99 -11.32
C PRO A 37 -19.40 29.06 -12.16
N GLY A 38 -20.50 29.65 -11.64
CA GLY A 38 -21.20 30.77 -12.26
C GLY A 38 -20.37 32.07 -12.26
N TRP A 39 -19.64 32.36 -11.19
CA TRP A 39 -18.70 33.48 -11.15
C TRP A 39 -17.52 33.29 -12.10
N HIS A 40 -16.95 32.07 -12.14
CA HIS A 40 -15.88 31.75 -13.09
C HIS A 40 -16.37 31.90 -14.55
N LEU A 41 -17.59 31.44 -14.85
CA LEU A 41 -18.22 31.63 -16.16
C LEU A 41 -18.39 33.12 -16.49
N TRP A 42 -18.86 33.93 -15.54
CA TRP A 42 -19.02 35.38 -15.72
C TRP A 42 -17.69 36.07 -16.04
N TRP A 43 -16.63 35.79 -15.27
CA TRP A 43 -15.29 36.32 -15.54
C TRP A 43 -14.71 35.82 -16.86
N SER A 44 -14.97 34.56 -17.24
CA SER A 44 -14.55 33.99 -18.52
C SER A 44 -15.25 34.66 -19.71
N LEU A 45 -16.57 34.89 -19.61
CA LEU A 45 -17.36 35.60 -20.62
C LEU A 45 -16.93 37.07 -20.73
N LEU A 46 -16.69 37.74 -19.61
CA LEU A 46 -16.18 39.11 -19.59
C LEU A 46 -14.78 39.20 -20.22
N GLY A 47 -13.88 38.28 -19.88
CA GLY A 47 -12.54 38.19 -20.48
C GLY A 47 -12.60 37.94 -21.99
N ALA A 48 -13.46 37.02 -22.44
CA ALA A 48 -13.68 36.77 -23.86
C ALA A 48 -14.25 38.00 -24.58
N LEU A 49 -15.25 38.68 -23.99
CA LEU A 49 -15.83 39.91 -24.52
C LEU A 49 -14.80 41.03 -24.62
N LEU A 50 -14.00 41.26 -23.58
CA LEU A 50 -12.91 42.24 -23.57
C LEU A 50 -11.84 41.92 -24.62
N THR A 51 -11.52 40.65 -24.82
CA THR A 51 -10.57 40.21 -25.86
C THR A 51 -11.12 40.46 -27.27
N VAL A 52 -12.41 40.20 -27.50
CA VAL A 52 -13.09 40.52 -28.77
C VAL A 52 -13.16 42.03 -28.99
N LEU A 53 -13.48 42.83 -27.96
CA LEU A 53 -13.50 44.29 -28.04
C LEU A 53 -12.11 44.88 -28.30
N LEU A 54 -11.06 44.33 -27.66
CA LEU A 54 -9.67 44.69 -27.93
C LEU A 54 -9.30 44.38 -29.39
N GLY A 55 -9.65 43.19 -29.88
CA GLY A 55 -9.46 42.81 -31.29
C GLY A 55 -10.18 43.75 -32.26
N LEU A 56 -11.44 44.10 -31.99
CA LEU A 56 -12.21 45.07 -32.78
C LEU A 56 -11.61 46.48 -32.75
N ARG A 57 -11.02 46.91 -31.62
CA ARG A 57 -10.32 48.19 -31.50
C ARG A 57 -8.99 48.20 -32.27
N VAL A 58 -8.20 47.14 -32.17
CA VAL A 58 -6.95 46.97 -32.95
C VAL A 58 -7.25 46.89 -34.45
N ALA A 59 -8.37 46.27 -34.84
CA ALA A 59 -8.88 46.24 -36.21
C ALA A 59 -9.40 47.60 -36.74
N GLY A 60 -9.46 48.64 -35.90
CA GLY A 60 -9.97 49.97 -36.29
C GLY A 60 -11.48 50.04 -36.51
N LEU A 61 -12.23 49.04 -36.04
CA LEU A 61 -13.70 48.93 -36.21
C LEU A 61 -14.50 49.63 -35.11
N ILE A 62 -13.84 50.02 -34.03
CA ILE A 62 -14.37 50.88 -32.97
C ILE A 62 -13.61 52.21 -33.09
N GLY A 63 -14.35 53.32 -33.18
CA GLY A 63 -13.81 54.62 -33.56
C GLY A 63 -12.63 55.07 -32.70
N ARG A 64 -11.61 55.67 -33.33
CA ARG A 64 -10.60 56.44 -32.60
C ARG A 64 -11.32 57.60 -31.91
N PRO A 65 -11.08 57.88 -30.61
CA PRO A 65 -11.51 59.14 -30.03
C PRO A 65 -10.93 60.28 -30.86
N ALA A 66 -11.74 61.30 -31.17
CA ALA A 66 -11.29 62.43 -31.97
C ALA A 66 -10.12 63.13 -31.27
N PRO A 67 -9.09 63.60 -32.01
CA PRO A 67 -8.10 64.47 -31.42
C PRO A 67 -8.79 65.75 -30.89
N PRO A 68 -8.39 66.27 -29.72
CA PRO A 68 -8.92 67.54 -29.25
C PRO A 68 -8.62 68.66 -30.27
N PRO A 69 -9.51 69.65 -30.43
CA PRO A 69 -9.28 70.76 -31.33
C PRO A 69 -8.04 71.56 -30.89
N PRO A 70 -7.27 72.15 -31.83
CA PRO A 70 -6.11 72.96 -31.49
C PRO A 70 -6.54 74.27 -30.80
N ASP A 71 -5.92 74.58 -29.66
CA ASP A 71 -6.18 75.82 -28.92
C ASP A 71 -5.83 77.05 -29.77
N THR A 72 -6.86 77.84 -30.11
CA THR A 72 -6.69 79.15 -30.74
C THR A 72 -6.73 80.26 -29.71
N ALA A 73 -5.59 80.95 -29.59
CA ALA A 73 -5.43 82.31 -29.07
C ALA A 73 -5.69 82.57 -27.57
N THR A 74 -4.58 82.71 -26.82
CA THR A 74 -4.50 83.66 -25.69
C THR A 74 -3.46 84.74 -26.03
N PRO A 75 -3.89 85.98 -26.37
CA PRO A 75 -3.04 87.15 -26.53
C PRO A 75 -2.92 87.93 -25.18
N PRO A 76 -2.05 88.95 -25.04
CA PRO A 76 -0.85 88.82 -24.20
C PRO A 76 -0.93 89.54 -22.85
N ALA A 77 -0.07 89.16 -21.91
CA ALA A 77 0.10 89.82 -20.62
C ALA A 77 1.18 90.93 -20.66
N PRO A 78 0.91 92.14 -20.14
CA PRO A 78 1.93 93.14 -19.84
C PRO A 78 2.33 93.16 -18.35
N SER A 79 3.61 93.47 -18.11
CA SER A 79 4.21 94.07 -16.90
C SER A 79 3.92 93.51 -15.48
N ALA A 80 4.97 92.89 -14.93
CA ALA A 80 5.56 92.93 -13.56
C ALA A 80 5.21 94.12 -12.62
N PRO A 81 5.66 94.19 -11.32
CA PRO A 81 6.66 93.35 -10.62
C PRO A 81 6.41 93.02 -9.11
N ARG A 82 7.38 92.29 -8.51
CA ARG A 82 7.92 92.33 -7.11
C ARG A 82 7.01 92.23 -5.86
N SER A 83 7.44 91.28 -4.99
CA SER A 83 7.55 91.34 -3.50
C SER A 83 6.25 91.50 -2.69
N ASP A 84 6.12 91.15 -1.40
CA ASP A 84 7.05 90.76 -0.30
C ASP A 84 6.38 89.75 0.68
N ALA A 85 7.20 89.15 1.58
CA ALA A 85 6.92 88.78 2.99
C ALA A 85 5.73 87.83 3.39
N VAL A 86 5.97 86.75 4.18
CA VAL A 86 5.71 86.59 5.65
C VAL A 86 4.19 86.48 6.02
N ALA A 87 3.67 85.54 6.82
CA ALA A 87 4.23 84.57 7.78
C ALA A 87 3.48 83.21 7.86
N GLU A 88 4.12 82.25 8.53
CA GLU A 88 3.60 81.10 9.30
C GLU A 88 2.57 81.47 10.42
N PRO A 89 2.07 80.53 11.27
CA PRO A 89 2.13 79.05 11.26
C PRO A 89 0.71 78.44 11.01
N ALA A 90 0.31 77.19 11.28
CA ALA A 90 0.87 75.99 11.95
C ALA A 90 0.30 74.72 11.25
N SER A 91 0.48 73.46 11.66
CA SER A 91 1.07 72.82 12.85
C SER A 91 1.74 71.49 12.45
N ALA A 92 2.81 71.12 13.18
CA ALA A 92 3.65 69.95 12.93
C ALA A 92 3.40 68.86 14.01
N PRO A 93 4.17 67.76 14.13
CA PRO A 93 5.10 67.13 13.17
C PRO A 93 5.00 65.58 13.11
N SER A 94 5.81 64.98 12.23
CA SER A 94 6.31 63.59 12.34
C SER A 94 7.39 63.48 13.44
N PRO A 95 7.81 62.28 13.90
CA PRO A 95 8.95 61.57 13.26
C PRO A 95 8.71 60.03 13.19
N ALA A 96 9.34 59.22 12.34
CA ALA A 96 10.78 58.88 12.23
C ALA A 96 11.37 58.37 13.58
N ARG A 97 12.30 57.41 13.65
CA ARG A 97 13.37 57.01 12.71
C ARG A 97 14.10 55.77 13.28
N SER A 98 14.84 55.01 12.44
CA SER A 98 16.02 54.16 12.82
C SER A 98 15.80 52.98 13.80
N ALA A 99 16.58 51.89 13.78
CA ALA A 99 17.66 51.44 12.87
C ALA A 99 17.84 49.91 13.03
N GLU A 100 18.43 49.24 12.03
CA GLU A 100 19.21 48.00 12.25
C GLU A 100 20.40 47.96 11.26
N PRO A 101 21.56 47.36 11.63
CA PRO A 101 22.81 47.47 10.88
C PRO A 101 23.02 46.32 9.89
N ALA A 102 23.97 46.51 8.97
CA ALA A 102 24.44 45.50 8.03
C ALA A 102 25.61 44.67 8.59
N VAL A 103 25.61 43.36 8.31
CA VAL A 103 26.83 42.51 8.17
C VAL A 103 26.58 41.51 7.01
N GLU A 104 27.68 41.02 6.41
CA GLU A 104 27.81 40.51 5.03
C GLU A 104 27.28 39.10 4.69
N PRO A 105 27.14 38.78 3.38
CA PRO A 105 26.72 37.47 2.89
C PRO A 105 27.87 36.48 2.67
N VAL A 106 27.64 35.18 2.90
CA VAL A 106 28.63 34.13 2.63
C VAL A 106 28.09 33.08 1.65
N THR A 107 28.66 33.13 0.44
CA THR A 107 28.77 32.09 -0.61
C THR A 107 27.55 31.31 -1.08
N LYS A 108 27.18 31.60 -2.34
CA LYS A 108 26.68 30.58 -3.28
C LYS A 108 27.68 29.42 -3.38
N LEU A 109 27.23 28.16 -3.42
CA LEU A 109 27.96 27.09 -4.09
C LEU A 109 27.02 26.12 -4.81
N ALA A 110 27.04 26.21 -6.13
CA ALA A 110 26.70 25.18 -7.10
C ALA A 110 27.52 25.50 -8.37
N PRO A 111 27.80 24.56 -9.28
CA PRO A 111 27.41 23.13 -9.27
C PRO A 111 28.64 22.20 -9.23
N GLU A 112 28.43 20.87 -9.22
CA GLU A 112 29.02 20.01 -10.26
C GLU A 112 28.40 18.60 -10.31
N SER A 113 28.33 18.07 -11.53
CA SER A 113 28.65 16.69 -11.91
C SER A 113 28.28 15.52 -10.97
N VAL A 114 27.26 14.74 -11.36
CA VAL A 114 27.43 13.37 -11.93
C VAL A 114 26.04 12.79 -12.27
N LEU A 115 25.76 12.67 -13.57
CA LEU A 115 24.63 11.92 -14.12
C LEU A 115 25.10 10.48 -14.39
N ARG A 116 24.84 9.53 -13.48
CA ARG A 116 25.08 8.10 -13.74
C ARG A 116 23.86 7.45 -14.39
N LEU A 117 23.86 7.39 -15.71
CA LEU A 117 23.03 6.45 -16.47
C LEU A 117 23.43 5.00 -16.10
N MET A 118 22.44 4.14 -15.88
CA MET A 118 22.61 2.70 -15.65
C MET A 118 21.67 1.93 -16.57
N LEU A 119 22.19 1.42 -17.68
CA LEU A 119 21.63 0.36 -18.53
C LEU A 119 22.76 -0.14 -19.50
N PRO A 120 22.67 -1.31 -20.14
CA PRO A 120 23.26 -2.54 -19.61
C PRO A 120 24.37 -3.13 -20.52
N PRO A 121 25.22 -4.04 -20.02
CA PRO A 121 26.08 -4.87 -20.86
C PRO A 121 25.33 -6.11 -21.39
N LEU A 122 25.39 -6.32 -22.71
CA LEU A 122 25.00 -7.55 -23.41
C LEU A 122 26.19 -8.55 -23.47
N PRO A 123 25.99 -9.82 -23.87
CA PRO A 123 26.64 -10.95 -23.18
C PRO A 123 27.98 -11.44 -23.79
N PRO A 124 28.87 -12.02 -22.97
CA PRO A 124 30.04 -12.76 -23.44
C PRO A 124 29.70 -14.24 -23.72
N LEU A 125 29.15 -14.54 -24.90
CA LEU A 125 28.94 -15.91 -25.37
C LEU A 125 30.22 -16.48 -26.02
N VAL A 126 31.31 -16.54 -25.25
CA VAL A 126 32.58 -17.21 -25.65
C VAL A 126 33.21 -17.96 -24.45
N LEU A 127 32.38 -18.59 -23.60
CA LEU A 127 32.84 -19.55 -22.57
C LEU A 127 32.65 -21.00 -23.05
N ALA A 128 33.04 -21.26 -24.29
CA ALA A 128 32.82 -22.55 -24.98
C ALA A 128 34.02 -22.96 -25.87
N ALA A 129 35.23 -22.51 -25.53
CA ALA A 129 36.44 -22.72 -26.35
C ALA A 129 37.68 -23.17 -25.53
N LEU A 130 37.47 -23.78 -24.36
CA LEU A 130 38.57 -24.31 -23.51
C LEU A 130 38.22 -25.62 -22.76
N LEU A 131 37.09 -26.25 -23.08
CA LEU A 131 36.63 -27.51 -22.50
C LEU A 131 36.25 -28.48 -23.63
N GLY A 132 37.23 -29.14 -24.24
CA GLY A 132 36.97 -30.02 -25.38
C GLY A 132 38.17 -30.58 -26.15
N ALA A 133 39.26 -30.99 -25.50
CA ALA A 133 40.30 -31.84 -26.14
C ALA A 133 41.27 -32.47 -25.12
N ALA A 134 40.90 -33.64 -24.56
CA ALA A 134 41.76 -34.71 -24.00
C ALA A 134 40.98 -35.46 -22.89
N GLY A 135 40.89 -36.79 -22.88
CA GLY A 135 41.29 -37.75 -23.90
C GLY A 135 40.71 -39.14 -23.60
N LEU A 136 40.14 -39.79 -24.62
CA LEU A 136 39.77 -41.20 -24.57
C LEU A 136 41.01 -42.06 -24.80
N ALA A 137 41.44 -42.83 -23.80
CA ALA A 137 42.09 -44.12 -23.99
C ALA A 137 42.21 -44.86 -22.64
N GLY A 138 41.68 -46.08 -22.60
CA GLY A 138 41.90 -47.03 -21.52
C GLY A 138 43.14 -47.92 -21.77
N PRO A 139 43.20 -49.14 -21.20
CA PRO A 139 44.24 -49.47 -20.24
C PRO A 139 45.23 -50.54 -20.72
N GLY A 140 46.39 -50.65 -20.05
CA GLY A 140 47.29 -51.79 -20.26
C GLY A 140 48.59 -51.82 -19.44
N ALA A 141 48.88 -53.00 -18.90
CA ALA A 141 50.14 -53.50 -18.31
C ALA A 141 50.44 -53.20 -16.82
N THR A 142 50.55 -54.29 -16.05
CA THR A 142 51.01 -54.41 -14.65
C THR A 142 52.50 -54.81 -14.59
N PRO A 143 53.15 -54.67 -13.42
CA PRO A 143 53.32 -55.81 -12.48
C PRO A 143 52.86 -55.43 -11.04
N ALA A 144 52.19 -56.27 -10.25
CA ALA A 144 52.63 -57.54 -9.64
C ALA A 144 53.79 -57.36 -8.62
N ARG A 145 53.72 -57.85 -7.36
CA ARG A 145 52.66 -58.52 -6.59
C ARG A 145 53.03 -58.49 -5.09
N ALA A 146 52.11 -58.15 -4.19
CA ALA A 146 52.23 -58.39 -2.75
C ALA A 146 50.82 -58.62 -2.17
N ALA A 147 50.71 -59.36 -1.06
CA ALA A 147 49.46 -60.00 -0.61
C ALA A 147 48.31 -59.03 -0.31
N ASP A 148 47.08 -59.54 -0.47
CA ASP A 148 45.84 -58.77 -0.46
C ASP A 148 45.58 -58.04 0.88
N LEU A 149 45.68 -56.71 0.84
CA LEU A 149 45.02 -55.85 1.81
C LEU A 149 43.54 -55.73 1.42
N PRO A 150 42.58 -56.01 2.32
CA PRO A 150 41.17 -55.86 2.01
C PRO A 150 40.85 -54.41 1.63
N GLY A 151 40.07 -54.25 0.56
CA GLY A 151 39.70 -52.93 0.05
C GLY A 151 38.99 -52.06 1.10
N THR A 152 39.11 -50.75 0.97
CA THR A 152 38.55 -49.79 1.94
C THR A 152 37.05 -49.97 2.19
N ALA A 153 36.29 -50.42 1.19
CA ALA A 153 34.89 -50.79 1.34
C ALA A 153 34.68 -51.97 2.32
N LEU A 154 35.54 -52.99 2.31
CA LEU A 154 35.49 -54.08 3.27
C LEU A 154 35.96 -53.62 4.66
N LEU A 155 36.92 -52.69 4.75
CA LEU A 155 37.33 -52.10 6.03
C LEU A 155 36.23 -51.23 6.65
N GLU A 156 35.50 -50.46 5.83
CA GLU A 156 34.30 -49.71 6.24
C GLU A 156 33.17 -50.68 6.65
N GLU A 157 32.92 -51.76 5.90
CA GLU A 157 31.91 -52.76 6.25
C GLU A 157 32.27 -53.52 7.54
N LEU A 158 33.53 -53.94 7.69
CA LEU A 158 34.03 -54.56 8.93
C LEU A 158 33.96 -53.58 10.09
N ARG A 159 34.30 -52.30 9.90
CA ARG A 159 34.15 -51.26 10.92
C ARG A 159 32.67 -51.07 11.31
N ALA A 160 31.76 -51.02 10.34
CA ALA A 160 30.33 -50.89 10.60
C ALA A 160 29.75 -52.11 11.33
N ARG A 161 30.19 -53.33 10.99
CA ARG A 161 29.80 -54.57 11.68
C ARG A 161 30.43 -54.70 13.08
N LEU A 162 31.69 -54.30 13.26
CA LEU A 162 32.42 -54.39 14.54
C LEU A 162 32.05 -53.28 15.53
N LEU A 163 31.57 -52.13 15.05
CA LEU A 163 31.04 -51.02 15.86
C LEU A 163 29.51 -50.97 15.86
N ALA A 164 28.84 -52.01 15.38
CA ALA A 164 27.39 -52.10 15.45
C ALA A 164 26.95 -52.11 16.93
N PRO A 165 26.01 -51.24 17.34
CA PRO A 165 25.46 -51.28 18.69
C PRO A 165 24.73 -52.61 18.92
N PRO A 166 24.83 -53.24 20.11
CA PRO A 166 24.02 -54.41 20.45
C PRO A 166 22.51 -54.15 20.28
N ASP A 167 21.79 -55.14 19.74
CA ASP A 167 20.34 -55.05 19.45
C ASP A 167 19.47 -54.71 20.68
N CYS A 168 19.99 -54.96 21.90
CA CYS A 168 19.30 -54.67 23.15
C CYS A 168 19.31 -53.20 23.58
N LEU A 169 20.04 -52.29 22.90
CA LEU A 169 20.11 -50.89 23.30
C LEU A 169 18.75 -50.19 23.07
N PRO A 170 18.25 -49.38 24.04
CA PRO A 170 18.95 -48.88 25.23
C PRO A 170 18.94 -49.82 26.46
N ASP A 171 18.06 -50.82 26.50
CA ASP A 171 17.73 -51.63 27.69
C ASP A 171 18.63 -52.88 27.87
N CYS A 172 19.92 -52.79 27.54
CA CYS A 172 20.86 -53.92 27.65
C CYS A 172 21.24 -54.34 29.09
N VAL A 173 20.86 -53.56 30.11
CA VAL A 173 21.20 -53.82 31.53
C VAL A 173 19.97 -53.63 32.41
N ASP A 174 19.63 -54.65 33.21
CA ASP A 174 18.64 -54.53 34.30
C ASP A 174 19.33 -54.56 35.67
N LEU A 175 18.65 -54.04 36.69
CA LEU A 175 19.09 -54.03 38.10
C LEU A 175 18.09 -54.85 38.95
N PRO A 176 18.15 -56.20 38.93
CA PRO A 176 17.29 -57.06 39.74
C PRO A 176 17.23 -56.69 41.22
N SER A 177 18.36 -56.40 41.85
CA SER A 177 18.43 -56.15 43.29
C SER A 177 19.53 -55.18 43.67
N LEU A 178 19.22 -54.27 44.58
CA LEU A 178 20.17 -53.37 45.23
C LEU A 178 20.06 -53.53 46.75
N SER A 179 21.18 -53.82 47.41
CA SER A 179 21.29 -53.74 48.88
C SER A 179 22.03 -52.46 49.25
N LEU A 180 21.47 -51.69 50.17
CA LEU A 180 21.98 -50.41 50.65
C LEU A 180 22.33 -50.55 52.14
N SER A 181 23.55 -50.22 52.51
CA SER A 181 24.01 -50.21 53.90
C SER A 181 24.62 -48.85 54.24
N ALA A 182 23.93 -48.07 55.08
CA ALA A 182 24.33 -46.72 55.47
C ALA A 182 24.72 -46.67 56.95
N GLN A 183 25.97 -46.31 57.21
CA GLN A 183 26.53 -46.02 58.52
C GLN A 183 26.65 -44.49 58.70
N PRO A 184 26.93 -43.94 59.91
CA PRO A 184 26.94 -42.48 60.15
C PRO A 184 27.84 -41.64 59.22
N HIS A 185 28.90 -42.24 58.65
CA HIS A 185 29.86 -41.57 57.75
C HIS A 185 30.21 -42.38 56.49
N TRP A 186 29.64 -43.56 56.27
CA TRP A 186 30.00 -44.44 55.15
C TRP A 186 28.77 -45.10 54.53
N LEU A 187 28.74 -45.19 53.20
CA LEU A 187 27.69 -45.87 52.45
C LEU A 187 28.33 -47.02 51.65
N ARG A 188 27.67 -48.17 51.65
CA ARG A 188 27.94 -49.29 50.75
C ARG A 188 26.67 -49.62 49.99
N LEU A 189 26.77 -49.73 48.66
CA LEU A 189 25.73 -50.22 47.77
C LEU A 189 26.24 -51.51 47.11
N THR A 190 25.51 -52.60 47.25
CA THR A 190 25.75 -53.86 46.55
C THR A 190 24.68 -54.01 45.47
N LEU A 191 25.08 -53.90 44.20
CA LEU A 191 24.20 -54.02 43.05
C LEU A 191 24.39 -55.39 42.40
N THR A 192 23.29 -56.03 42.02
CA THR A 192 23.31 -57.16 41.08
C THR A 192 22.84 -56.65 39.73
N LEU A 193 23.69 -56.75 38.70
CA LEU A 193 23.43 -56.23 37.36
C LEU A 193 23.41 -57.39 36.36
N ASP A 194 22.35 -57.47 35.56
CA ASP A 194 22.23 -58.44 34.47
C ASP A 194 22.45 -57.71 33.14
N ALA A 195 23.55 -58.01 32.44
CA ALA A 195 23.95 -57.38 31.19
C ALA A 195 23.82 -58.36 30.00
N ALA A 196 22.95 -58.04 29.04
CA ALA A 196 22.67 -58.89 27.87
C ALA A 196 23.80 -58.87 26.81
N ALA A 197 24.63 -57.83 26.83
CA ALA A 197 25.79 -57.64 25.96
C ALA A 197 26.91 -56.91 26.74
N ALA A 198 28.14 -56.89 26.22
CA ALA A 198 29.21 -56.11 26.83
C ALA A 198 28.94 -54.60 26.63
N VAL A 199 28.67 -53.87 27.72
CA VAL A 199 28.21 -52.47 27.70
C VAL A 199 28.72 -51.68 28.90
N ALA A 200 28.64 -50.35 28.84
CA ALA A 200 28.96 -49.48 29.96
C ALA A 200 27.67 -49.18 30.77
N ALA A 201 27.53 -49.78 31.95
CA ALA A 201 26.35 -49.60 32.80
C ALA A 201 26.46 -48.32 33.63
N ALA A 202 25.34 -47.59 33.76
CA ALA A 202 25.28 -46.37 34.56
C ALA A 202 25.01 -46.70 36.03
N VAL A 203 25.86 -46.20 36.93
CA VAL A 203 25.87 -46.58 38.35
C VAL A 203 25.54 -45.38 39.27
N PRO A 204 25.01 -45.60 40.49
CA PRO A 204 24.66 -44.52 41.41
C PRO A 204 25.87 -43.65 41.81
N GLY A 205 25.68 -42.32 41.75
CA GLY A 205 26.69 -41.31 42.11
C GLY A 205 26.89 -40.26 41.00
N GLY A 206 27.53 -39.14 41.33
CA GLY A 206 27.75 -38.03 40.39
C GLY A 206 28.16 -36.72 41.05
N ALA A 207 28.32 -35.65 40.28
CA ALA A 207 28.64 -34.33 40.83
C ALA A 207 27.51 -33.81 41.75
N GLY A 208 27.88 -33.25 42.90
CA GLY A 208 26.93 -32.66 43.87
C GLY A 208 26.30 -33.64 44.88
N GLY A 209 26.32 -34.95 44.60
CA GLY A 209 25.79 -36.03 45.45
C GLY A 209 26.85 -36.85 46.17
N TRP A 210 26.53 -38.12 46.47
CA TRP A 210 27.50 -39.11 46.95
C TRP A 210 28.39 -39.62 45.80
N LEU A 211 29.66 -39.93 46.12
CA LEU A 211 30.66 -40.45 45.19
C LEU A 211 31.34 -41.67 45.82
N PRO A 212 31.36 -42.84 45.14
CA PRO A 212 32.09 -44.00 45.64
C PRO A 212 33.61 -43.77 45.54
N THR A 213 34.35 -44.22 46.54
CA THR A 213 35.83 -44.22 46.59
C THR A 213 36.42 -45.60 46.37
N GLN A 214 35.63 -46.66 46.52
CA GLN A 214 35.98 -48.05 46.25
C GLN A 214 34.91 -48.67 45.35
N VAL A 215 35.34 -49.42 44.34
CA VAL A 215 34.49 -50.00 43.29
C VAL A 215 35.03 -51.38 42.94
N ASP A 216 34.34 -52.41 43.38
CA ASP A 216 34.71 -53.81 43.15
C ASP A 216 33.65 -54.48 42.25
N LEU A 217 34.11 -55.14 41.18
CA LEU A 217 33.28 -55.92 40.26
C LEU A 217 33.63 -57.40 40.42
N ASP A 218 32.64 -58.22 40.78
CA ASP A 218 32.78 -59.65 41.07
C ASP A 218 33.90 -59.98 42.09
N GLY A 219 34.19 -59.04 42.99
CA GLY A 219 35.24 -59.14 44.02
C GLY A 219 36.64 -58.72 43.57
N ALA A 220 36.80 -58.20 42.34
CA ALA A 220 38.04 -57.60 41.86
C ALA A 220 37.91 -56.06 41.78
N PRO A 221 38.91 -55.27 42.23
CA PRO A 221 38.87 -53.82 42.13
C PRO A 221 38.91 -53.37 40.66
N VAL A 222 38.13 -52.34 40.32
CA VAL A 222 38.11 -51.74 38.98
C VAL A 222 38.92 -50.44 38.99
N ASP A 223 39.83 -50.27 38.01
CA ASP A 223 40.76 -49.12 37.90
C ASP A 223 40.11 -47.73 37.72
N GLY A 224 38.78 -47.65 37.72
CA GLY A 224 38.02 -46.40 37.82
C GLY A 224 36.65 -46.43 37.15
N LEU A 225 35.79 -45.49 37.54
CA LEU A 225 34.52 -45.21 36.86
C LEU A 225 34.75 -44.14 35.78
N ARG A 226 34.22 -44.37 34.57
CA ARG A 226 34.25 -43.37 33.50
C ARG A 226 33.07 -42.43 33.65
N ARG A 227 33.29 -41.12 33.50
CA ARG A 227 32.21 -40.13 33.38
C ARG A 227 31.68 -40.09 31.94
N GLY A 228 30.38 -40.24 31.77
CA GLY A 228 29.69 -40.12 30.46
C GLY A 228 29.52 -38.67 30.01
N SER A 229 28.96 -38.47 28.82
CA SER A 229 28.54 -37.13 28.33
C SER A 229 27.50 -36.47 29.24
N ASP A 230 26.69 -37.30 29.91
CA ASP A 230 25.50 -36.90 30.67
C ASP A 230 25.83 -36.77 32.18
N ASP A 231 27.11 -36.54 32.51
CA ASP A 231 27.74 -36.51 33.85
C ASP A 231 27.59 -37.79 34.72
N ARG A 232 26.90 -38.82 34.23
CA ARG A 232 26.71 -40.11 34.90
C ARG A 232 28.03 -40.89 35.05
N LEU A 233 28.17 -41.62 36.14
CA LEU A 233 29.23 -42.60 36.33
C LEU A 233 28.90 -43.90 35.58
N LEU A 234 29.88 -44.41 34.84
CA LEU A 234 29.78 -45.62 34.02
C LEU A 234 30.83 -46.66 34.45
N VAL A 235 30.41 -47.91 34.61
CA VAL A 235 31.28 -49.07 34.82
C VAL A 235 31.24 -49.98 33.58
N PRO A 236 32.37 -50.51 33.09
CA PRO A 236 32.37 -51.52 32.03
C PRO A 236 31.84 -52.85 32.58
N LEU A 237 30.81 -53.42 31.96
CA LEU A 237 30.31 -54.76 32.23
C LEU A 237 30.52 -55.67 31.00
N PRO A 238 31.02 -56.91 31.18
CA PRO A 238 30.86 -57.96 30.19
C PRO A 238 29.39 -58.39 30.05
N ALA A 239 29.09 -59.26 29.09
CA ALA A 239 27.79 -59.92 29.03
C ALA A 239 27.71 -61.02 30.10
N GLY A 240 26.68 -60.98 30.95
CA GLY A 240 26.52 -61.88 32.09
C GLY A 240 25.82 -61.23 33.27
N ARG A 241 25.77 -61.96 34.39
CA ARG A 241 25.28 -61.49 35.68
C ARG A 241 26.45 -61.15 36.57
N HIS A 242 26.50 -59.91 37.04
CA HIS A 242 27.63 -59.33 37.77
C HIS A 242 27.20 -58.74 39.11
N ARG A 243 28.10 -58.82 40.09
CA ARG A 243 27.96 -58.15 41.39
C ARG A 243 28.89 -56.95 41.44
N LEU A 244 28.34 -55.77 41.65
CA LEU A 244 29.09 -54.53 41.80
C LEU A 244 28.93 -53.99 43.22
N ASP A 245 30.03 -53.94 43.97
CA ASP A 245 30.10 -53.33 45.29
C ASP A 245 30.71 -51.92 45.17
N LEU A 246 29.91 -50.91 45.50
CA LEU A 246 30.31 -49.50 45.54
C LEU A 246 30.35 -49.04 46.99
N SER A 247 31.45 -48.41 47.43
CA SER A 247 31.46 -47.80 48.77
C SER A 247 32.28 -46.52 48.87
N GLY A 248 31.90 -45.64 49.80
CA GLY A 248 32.52 -44.34 49.97
C GLY A 248 31.87 -43.48 51.07
N PRO A 249 32.52 -42.38 51.46
CA PRO A 249 32.10 -41.56 52.59
C PRO A 249 30.79 -40.82 52.30
N LEU A 250 29.89 -40.78 53.29
CA LEU A 250 28.70 -39.92 53.25
C LEU A 250 29.09 -38.49 53.61
N PRO A 251 28.62 -37.47 52.86
CA PRO A 251 28.92 -36.07 53.18
C PRO A 251 28.27 -35.65 54.50
N GLU A 252 28.84 -34.62 55.14
CA GLU A 252 28.30 -33.98 56.36
C GLU A 252 27.08 -33.10 56.04
N ARG A 253 26.03 -33.73 55.52
CA ARG A 253 24.71 -33.15 55.28
C ARG A 253 23.68 -33.85 56.17
N THR A 254 22.60 -33.15 56.48
CA THR A 254 21.39 -33.71 57.09
C THR A 254 20.58 -34.56 56.10
N GLN A 255 20.81 -34.38 54.80
CA GLN A 255 20.13 -35.05 53.70
C GLN A 255 21.14 -35.42 52.61
N VAL A 256 21.08 -36.66 52.14
CA VAL A 256 21.88 -37.18 51.01
C VAL A 256 20.96 -37.87 50.03
N GLU A 257 20.98 -37.46 48.77
CA GLU A 257 20.19 -38.07 47.71
C GLU A 257 21.06 -39.01 46.87
N ILE A 258 20.55 -40.20 46.60
CA ILE A 258 21.20 -41.25 45.83
C ILE A 258 20.35 -41.46 44.57
N PRO A 259 20.77 -40.94 43.40
CA PRO A 259 20.08 -41.18 42.14
C PRO A 259 20.33 -42.62 41.67
N PHE A 260 19.32 -43.21 41.04
CA PHE A 260 19.37 -44.56 40.47
C PHE A 260 19.23 -44.49 38.94
N PRO A 261 20.34 -44.50 38.17
CA PRO A 261 20.31 -44.44 36.70
C PRO A 261 19.58 -45.63 36.06
N LEU A 262 19.66 -46.80 36.71
CA LEU A 262 18.86 -47.99 36.46
C LEU A 262 17.93 -48.18 37.66
N ARG A 263 16.65 -48.48 37.44
CA ARG A 263 15.68 -48.65 38.54
C ARG A 263 15.83 -50.03 39.18
N PRO A 264 16.08 -50.16 40.50
CA PRO A 264 16.11 -51.47 41.15
C PRO A 264 14.73 -52.14 41.15
N ARG A 265 14.66 -53.44 40.86
CA ARG A 265 13.41 -54.21 41.02
C ARG A 265 13.12 -54.55 42.49
N GLN A 266 14.17 -54.66 43.30
CA GLN A 266 14.11 -54.87 44.75
C GLN A 266 15.16 -53.98 45.44
N LEU A 267 14.76 -53.31 46.53
CA LEU A 267 15.67 -52.58 47.42
C LEU A 267 15.62 -53.19 48.82
N GLU A 268 16.77 -53.51 49.39
CA GLU A 268 16.92 -53.84 50.80
C GLU A 268 17.83 -52.80 51.47
N ALA A 269 17.40 -52.24 52.60
CA ALA A 269 18.12 -51.17 53.29
C ALA A 269 18.46 -51.55 54.74
N THR A 270 19.74 -51.43 55.10
CA THR A 270 20.23 -51.48 56.49
C THR A 270 20.79 -50.10 56.84
N LEU A 271 20.21 -49.46 57.86
CA LEU A 271 20.46 -48.06 58.18
C LEU A 271 20.84 -47.92 59.65
N ASP A 272 21.96 -47.25 59.92
CA ASP A 272 22.41 -46.88 61.26
C ASP A 272 22.68 -45.36 61.30
N GLY A 273 21.93 -44.64 62.13
CA GLY A 273 21.94 -43.17 62.18
C GLY A 273 21.25 -42.45 61.00
N TRP A 274 20.53 -43.18 60.12
CA TRP A 274 19.82 -42.62 58.98
C TRP A 274 18.41 -43.21 58.82
N THR A 275 17.49 -42.45 58.24
CA THR A 275 16.21 -42.93 57.68
C THR A 275 16.20 -42.80 56.16
N LEU A 276 15.45 -43.66 55.47
CA LEU A 276 15.36 -43.69 54.01
C LEU A 276 13.94 -43.32 53.55
N GLU A 277 13.86 -42.39 52.61
CA GLU A 277 12.65 -41.95 51.91
C GLU A 277 12.80 -42.15 50.39
N GLY A 278 11.68 -42.12 49.65
CA GLY A 278 11.66 -42.35 48.21
C GLY A 278 11.27 -43.79 47.80
N LEU A 279 10.72 -44.56 48.75
CA LEU A 279 9.97 -45.79 48.47
C LEU A 279 8.49 -45.47 48.24
N ASP A 280 7.84 -46.21 47.35
CA ASP A 280 6.39 -46.17 47.19
C ASP A 280 5.66 -47.03 48.25
N SER A 281 4.32 -47.05 48.20
CA SER A 281 3.50 -47.84 49.13
C SER A 281 3.61 -49.36 48.95
N GLY A 282 4.29 -49.83 47.90
CA GLY A 282 4.66 -51.23 47.67
C GLY A 282 6.11 -51.55 48.07
N GLY A 283 6.88 -50.58 48.57
CA GLY A 283 8.29 -50.74 48.91
C GLY A 283 9.25 -50.68 47.71
N LEU A 284 8.78 -50.28 46.53
CA LEU A 284 9.63 -50.12 45.35
C LEU A 284 10.33 -48.74 45.36
N PRO A 285 11.62 -48.66 45.00
CA PRO A 285 12.34 -47.40 44.91
C PRO A 285 11.92 -46.56 43.71
N GLY A 286 11.78 -45.26 43.94
CA GLY A 286 11.71 -44.26 42.86
C GLY A 286 13.04 -44.13 42.08
N PRO A 287 13.12 -43.19 41.12
CA PRO A 287 14.35 -42.92 40.36
C PRO A 287 15.50 -42.36 41.23
N GLN A 288 15.23 -42.01 42.48
CA GLN A 288 16.21 -41.66 43.50
C GLN A 288 15.64 -42.00 44.89
N VAL A 289 16.53 -42.30 45.84
CA VAL A 289 16.18 -42.41 47.27
C VAL A 289 16.92 -41.36 48.09
N ARG A 290 16.35 -40.99 49.23
CA ARG A 290 16.86 -39.94 50.10
C ARG A 290 17.19 -40.53 51.48
N LEU A 291 18.44 -40.37 51.90
CA LEU A 291 18.88 -40.62 53.27
C LEU A 291 18.77 -39.33 54.08
N LEU A 292 18.02 -39.36 55.19
CA LEU A 292 17.92 -38.29 56.19
C LEU A 292 18.67 -38.70 57.46
N ARG A 293 19.51 -37.81 57.98
CA ARG A 293 20.33 -38.10 59.17
C ARG A 293 19.46 -38.03 60.43
N LEU A 294 19.39 -39.14 61.18
CA LEU A 294 18.76 -39.17 62.50
C LEU A 294 19.58 -38.33 63.46
N SER A 295 19.19 -37.07 63.61
CA SER A 295 19.89 -36.10 64.43
C SER A 295 19.60 -36.38 65.90
N GLY A 296 20.62 -36.80 66.66
CA GLY A 296 20.64 -36.53 68.09
C GLY A 296 20.57 -35.01 68.26
N GLY A 297 19.47 -34.52 68.83
CA GLY A 297 19.12 -33.11 68.73
C GLY A 297 20.08 -32.22 69.50
N ASP A 298 20.76 -31.32 68.80
CA ASP A 298 21.25 -30.07 69.39
C ASP A 298 21.46 -28.99 68.32
N GLY A 299 21.21 -27.74 68.73
CA GLY A 299 21.69 -26.48 68.13
C GLY A 299 21.76 -26.32 66.61
N ALA A 300 20.91 -25.45 66.07
CA ALA A 300 21.10 -24.86 64.74
C ALA A 300 22.40 -24.02 64.66
N ALA A 301 23.52 -24.66 64.39
CA ALA A 301 24.78 -24.01 64.06
C ALA A 301 24.79 -23.62 62.57
N ALA A 302 25.11 -22.36 62.28
CA ALA A 302 25.21 -21.87 60.91
C ALA A 302 26.42 -22.51 60.19
N GLY A 303 26.14 -23.52 59.36
CA GLY A 303 27.11 -23.98 58.36
C GLY A 303 27.44 -22.86 57.36
N PRO A 304 28.59 -22.93 56.67
CA PRO A 304 29.00 -21.90 55.73
C PRO A 304 27.98 -21.71 54.61
N LEU A 305 27.84 -20.46 54.14
CA LEU A 305 26.99 -20.07 53.01
C LEU A 305 27.51 -20.66 51.69
N ASN A 306 27.28 -21.96 51.50
CA ASN A 306 27.42 -22.61 50.21
C ASN A 306 26.39 -22.02 49.23
N GLN A 307 26.78 -21.91 47.96
CA GLN A 307 25.89 -21.49 46.87
C GLN A 307 24.86 -22.61 46.58
N GLY A 308 23.85 -22.71 47.44
CA GLY A 308 22.69 -23.57 47.24
C GLY A 308 21.77 -23.03 46.15
N ALA A 309 20.98 -23.92 45.54
CA ALA A 309 20.06 -23.59 44.46
C ALA A 309 19.17 -22.38 44.80
N LEU A 310 19.07 -21.44 43.86
CA LEU A 310 18.17 -20.28 43.99
C LEU A 310 16.73 -20.78 44.21
N PRO A 311 15.93 -20.11 45.07
CA PRO A 311 14.53 -20.48 45.27
C PRO A 311 13.78 -20.44 43.93
N PRO A 312 12.91 -21.43 43.64
CA PRO A 312 12.29 -21.54 42.34
C PRO A 312 11.33 -20.37 42.10
N LEU A 313 11.61 -19.59 41.07
CA LEU A 313 10.76 -18.53 40.55
C LEU A 313 10.08 -19.00 39.26
N LEU A 314 8.74 -18.97 39.23
CA LEU A 314 7.92 -19.24 38.05
C LEU A 314 7.06 -17.99 37.70
N ARG A 315 6.70 -17.86 36.42
CA ARG A 315 5.72 -16.90 35.93
C ARG A 315 4.45 -17.62 35.46
N VAL A 316 3.29 -17.20 35.96
CA VAL A 316 1.98 -17.64 35.46
C VAL A 316 1.48 -16.62 34.44
N GLU A 317 1.45 -17.01 33.17
CA GLU A 317 0.92 -16.23 32.05
C GLU A 317 -0.51 -16.72 31.76
N ARG A 318 -1.52 -15.85 31.94
CA ARG A 318 -2.93 -16.16 31.63
C ARG A 318 -3.38 -15.38 30.39
N GLY A 319 -3.83 -16.09 29.36
CA GLY A 319 -4.46 -15.54 28.16
C GLY A 319 -5.98 -15.71 28.21
N LEU A 320 -6.71 -14.65 28.52
CA LEU A 320 -8.17 -14.63 28.52
C LEU A 320 -8.67 -14.29 27.12
N ARG A 321 -9.49 -15.17 26.53
CA ARG A 321 -10.07 -15.02 25.18
C ARG A 321 -11.58 -14.91 25.32
N ILE A 322 -12.11 -13.70 25.12
CA ILE A 322 -13.50 -13.34 25.43
C ILE A 322 -14.25 -13.00 24.14
N GLY A 323 -15.08 -13.93 23.66
CA GLY A 323 -15.71 -13.83 22.35
C GLY A 323 -17.12 -14.42 22.27
N LEU A 324 -17.27 -15.44 21.40
CA LEU A 324 -18.43 -16.34 21.39
C LEU A 324 -18.32 -17.28 22.60
N ASP A 325 -17.28 -18.10 22.58
CA ASP A 325 -16.85 -18.88 23.74
C ASP A 325 -15.89 -18.03 24.58
N TRP A 326 -15.82 -18.37 25.88
CA TRP A 326 -14.91 -17.77 26.84
C TRP A 326 -13.88 -18.85 27.21
N ARG A 327 -12.59 -18.57 26.97
CA ARG A 327 -11.50 -19.51 27.19
C ARG A 327 -10.34 -18.86 27.91
N VAL A 328 -9.62 -19.64 28.70
CA VAL A 328 -8.40 -19.24 29.41
C VAL A 328 -7.31 -20.22 29.01
N GLU A 329 -6.21 -19.68 28.50
CA GLU A 329 -4.99 -20.44 28.23
C GLU A 329 -3.98 -20.03 29.31
N THR A 330 -3.63 -20.95 30.21
CA THR A 330 -2.67 -20.68 31.30
C THR A 330 -1.37 -21.40 31.02
N ARG A 331 -0.26 -20.66 31.06
CA ARG A 331 1.11 -21.14 30.85
C ARG A 331 1.96 -20.75 32.04
N VAL A 332 2.60 -21.72 32.67
CA VAL A 332 3.55 -21.52 33.77
C VAL A 332 4.96 -21.71 33.23
N ARG A 333 5.77 -20.64 33.27
CA ARG A 333 7.14 -20.62 32.75
C ARG A 333 8.14 -20.50 33.89
N ARG A 334 9.18 -21.33 33.90
CA ARG A 334 10.27 -21.23 34.88
C ARG A 334 11.19 -20.04 34.54
N LEU A 335 11.44 -19.17 35.51
CA LEU A 335 12.40 -18.06 35.41
C LEU A 335 13.72 -18.35 36.15
N SER A 336 13.71 -19.36 37.01
CA SER A 336 14.87 -19.89 37.75
C SER A 336 15.56 -21.03 36.96
N PRO A 337 16.79 -21.45 37.33
CA PRO A 337 17.44 -22.60 36.73
C PRO A 337 16.59 -23.88 36.79
N ALA A 338 16.66 -24.69 35.74
CA ALA A 338 15.84 -25.89 35.56
C ALA A 338 16.44 -27.17 36.18
N GLU A 339 17.52 -27.07 36.95
CA GLU A 339 18.29 -28.20 37.47
C GLU A 339 17.51 -29.07 38.48
N PHE A 340 16.53 -28.50 39.18
CA PHE A 340 15.78 -29.16 40.27
C PHE A 340 14.27 -29.21 39.95
N PRO A 341 13.54 -30.28 40.35
CA PRO A 341 12.11 -30.38 40.14
C PRO A 341 11.35 -29.32 40.98
N VAL A 342 10.22 -28.84 40.47
CA VAL A 342 9.36 -27.87 41.15
C VAL A 342 7.91 -28.33 41.07
N SER A 343 7.24 -28.39 42.23
CA SER A 343 5.81 -28.70 42.37
C SER A 343 5.13 -27.54 43.09
N LEU A 344 4.23 -26.81 42.43
CA LEU A 344 3.51 -25.67 43.00
C LEU A 344 2.02 -25.67 42.61
N PRO A 345 1.08 -25.46 43.56
CA PRO A 345 -0.34 -25.34 43.24
C PRO A 345 -0.69 -23.95 42.70
N VAL A 346 -1.22 -23.87 41.49
CA VAL A 346 -1.67 -22.62 40.85
C VAL A 346 -3.20 -22.54 40.89
N ALA A 347 -3.74 -21.44 41.42
CA ALA A 347 -5.18 -21.24 41.54
C ALA A 347 -5.87 -21.04 40.18
N LEU A 348 -7.05 -21.63 40.02
CA LEU A 348 -7.97 -21.41 38.91
C LEU A 348 -8.78 -20.13 39.12
N LEU A 349 -9.27 -19.54 38.04
CA LEU A 349 -10.17 -18.38 38.11
C LEU A 349 -11.60 -18.81 38.53
N PRO A 350 -12.40 -17.90 39.11
CA PRO A 350 -13.82 -18.18 39.38
C PRO A 350 -14.56 -18.58 38.09
N GLY A 351 -15.20 -19.75 38.08
CA GLY A 351 -15.88 -20.27 36.89
C GLY A 351 -14.95 -20.87 35.82
N GLU A 352 -13.66 -21.08 36.10
CA GLU A 352 -12.73 -21.76 35.19
C GLU A 352 -12.87 -23.30 35.30
N ALA A 353 -13.12 -23.96 34.17
CA ALA A 353 -13.16 -25.41 34.04
C ALA A 353 -12.08 -25.90 33.08
N VAL A 354 -11.12 -26.67 33.61
CA VAL A 354 -9.96 -27.19 32.88
C VAL A 354 -10.39 -28.26 31.87
N GLN A 355 -9.95 -28.10 30.62
CA GLN A 355 -10.28 -29.00 29.50
C GLN A 355 -9.14 -29.97 29.13
N THR A 356 -7.98 -29.81 29.77
CA THR A 356 -6.78 -30.62 29.50
C THR A 356 -6.82 -31.91 30.32
N PRO A 357 -6.81 -33.11 29.69
CA PRO A 357 -6.96 -34.38 30.40
C PRO A 357 -5.74 -34.73 31.25
N GLY A 358 -5.94 -35.53 32.30
CA GLY A 358 -4.87 -36.06 33.15
C GLY A 358 -4.32 -35.10 34.21
N LEU A 359 -4.89 -33.91 34.36
CA LEU A 359 -4.47 -32.93 35.36
C LEU A 359 -5.11 -33.17 36.73
N ALA A 360 -4.29 -33.16 37.79
CA ALA A 360 -4.75 -33.23 39.16
C ALA A 360 -5.26 -31.85 39.63
N ILE A 361 -6.55 -31.77 39.95
CA ILE A 361 -7.22 -30.57 40.44
C ILE A 361 -7.69 -30.82 41.88
N GLN A 362 -7.26 -29.96 42.80
CA GLN A 362 -7.63 -30.00 44.22
C GLN A 362 -7.93 -28.58 44.70
N ASP A 363 -9.03 -28.36 45.42
CA ASP A 363 -9.43 -27.07 46.00
C ASP A 363 -9.37 -25.86 45.04
N ALA A 364 -9.85 -26.07 43.80
CA ALA A 364 -9.77 -25.10 42.70
C ALA A 364 -8.33 -24.65 42.35
N ARG A 365 -7.35 -25.53 42.52
CA ARG A 365 -5.96 -25.36 42.10
C ARG A 365 -5.49 -26.52 41.22
N VAL A 366 -4.66 -26.22 40.23
CA VAL A 366 -3.93 -27.21 39.43
C VAL A 366 -2.57 -27.41 40.07
N LEU A 367 -2.19 -28.65 40.34
CA LEU A 367 -0.83 -28.97 40.79
C LEU A 367 0.12 -28.95 39.60
N VAL A 368 0.95 -27.91 39.51
CA VAL A 368 1.93 -27.76 38.43
C VAL A 368 3.24 -28.42 38.83
N ASN A 369 3.57 -29.50 38.15
CA ASN A 369 4.81 -30.26 38.32
C ASN A 369 5.72 -30.02 37.11
N LEU A 370 6.95 -29.55 37.37
CA LEU A 370 8.01 -29.38 36.40
C LEU A 370 9.20 -30.25 36.82
N ALA A 371 9.56 -31.24 36.01
CA ALA A 371 10.73 -32.09 36.20
C ALA A 371 12.05 -31.31 35.97
N PRO A 372 13.23 -31.89 36.30
CA PRO A 372 14.51 -31.31 35.91
C PRO A 372 14.60 -31.16 34.39
N GLY A 373 15.08 -30.01 33.92
CA GLY A 373 15.10 -29.63 32.51
C GLY A 373 13.80 -29.01 31.98
N GLU A 374 12.66 -29.17 32.68
CA GLU A 374 11.39 -28.60 32.22
C GLU A 374 11.22 -27.13 32.61
N THR A 375 11.01 -26.29 31.59
CA THR A 375 10.88 -24.83 31.74
C THR A 375 9.46 -24.32 31.53
N GLU A 376 8.51 -25.14 31.08
CA GLU A 376 7.15 -24.71 30.74
C GLU A 376 6.12 -25.81 31.00
N PHE A 377 4.97 -25.43 31.55
CA PHE A 377 3.78 -26.26 31.73
C PHE A 377 2.56 -25.44 31.31
N ALA A 378 1.59 -26.03 30.61
CA ALA A 378 0.43 -25.27 30.12
C ALA A 378 -0.85 -26.11 30.10
N TRP A 379 -1.99 -25.44 30.27
CA TRP A 379 -3.32 -26.02 30.12
C TRP A 379 -4.30 -25.02 29.49
N ALA A 380 -5.34 -25.57 28.88
CA ALA A 380 -6.49 -24.82 28.37
C ALA A 380 -7.74 -25.11 29.21
N SER A 381 -8.52 -24.06 29.44
CA SER A 381 -9.76 -24.06 30.21
C SER A 381 -10.87 -23.30 29.48
N THR A 382 -12.12 -23.67 29.74
CA THR A 382 -13.29 -22.82 29.48
C THR A 382 -13.59 -21.96 30.70
N LEU A 383 -14.16 -20.78 30.50
CA LEU A 383 -14.56 -19.86 31.58
C LEU A 383 -16.06 -19.57 31.46
N GLU A 384 -16.79 -19.58 32.57
CA GLU A 384 -18.21 -19.22 32.56
C GLU A 384 -18.42 -17.73 32.23
N PRO A 385 -19.33 -17.35 31.30
CA PRO A 385 -19.57 -15.95 30.96
C PRO A 385 -20.17 -15.14 32.12
N ALA A 386 -19.42 -14.15 32.61
CA ALA A 386 -19.82 -13.29 33.73
C ALA A 386 -19.84 -11.80 33.34
N ALA A 387 -20.71 -11.00 33.96
CA ALA A 387 -20.73 -9.54 33.73
C ALA A 387 -19.49 -8.83 34.30
N THR A 388 -18.88 -9.41 35.34
CA THR A 388 -17.66 -8.95 35.97
C THR A 388 -16.70 -10.13 36.19
N LEU A 389 -15.42 -9.92 35.91
CA LEU A 389 -14.34 -10.85 36.23
C LEU A 389 -13.36 -10.15 37.18
N ARG A 390 -13.13 -10.76 38.35
CA ARG A 390 -12.12 -10.31 39.33
C ARG A 390 -10.90 -11.23 39.25
N LEU A 391 -9.75 -10.65 38.94
CA LEU A 391 -8.45 -11.32 38.92
C LEU A 391 -7.65 -10.84 40.13
N THR A 392 -7.14 -11.75 40.96
CA THR A 392 -6.33 -11.44 42.14
C THR A 392 -4.99 -12.11 42.03
N ALA A 393 -3.90 -11.35 42.14
CA ALA A 393 -2.55 -11.88 42.03
C ALA A 393 -2.17 -12.68 43.27
N VAL A 394 -1.65 -13.89 43.08
CA VAL A 394 -1.27 -14.79 44.17
C VAL A 394 -0.15 -14.17 45.04
N ILE A 395 -0.32 -14.27 46.36
CA ILE A 395 0.67 -13.87 47.36
C ILE A 395 1.61 -15.06 47.66
N ASP A 396 2.46 -15.39 46.70
CA ASP A 396 3.54 -16.38 46.86
C ASP A 396 4.84 -15.81 46.26
N PRO A 397 5.94 -15.66 47.04
CA PRO A 397 7.18 -15.07 46.55
C PRO A 397 7.87 -15.89 45.43
N ARG A 398 7.42 -17.12 45.17
CA ARG A 398 7.90 -17.99 44.08
C ARG A 398 7.14 -17.76 42.77
N LEU A 399 6.07 -16.97 42.77
CA LEU A 399 5.22 -16.74 41.61
C LEU A 399 5.18 -15.26 41.21
N THR A 400 5.14 -15.01 39.91
CA THR A 400 4.79 -13.70 39.33
C THR A 400 3.72 -13.91 38.25
N GLU A 401 2.72 -13.04 38.15
CA GLU A 401 1.64 -13.19 37.18
C GLU A 401 1.76 -12.20 36.01
N SER A 402 1.25 -12.62 34.86
CA SER A 402 1.04 -11.78 33.68
C SER A 402 -0.30 -12.14 33.07
N TRP A 403 -1.24 -11.21 33.05
CA TRP A 403 -2.58 -11.42 32.50
C TRP A 403 -2.72 -10.70 31.18
N SER A 404 -3.26 -11.34 30.16
CA SER A 404 -3.49 -10.76 28.83
C SER A 404 -4.92 -11.04 28.39
N LEU A 405 -5.55 -10.07 27.72
CA LEU A 405 -6.95 -10.14 27.32
C LEU A 405 -7.12 -9.90 25.82
N ALA A 406 -7.64 -10.91 25.13
CA ALA A 406 -8.10 -10.82 23.75
C ALA A 406 -9.63 -10.68 23.71
N LEU A 407 -10.11 -9.44 23.55
CA LEU A 407 -11.52 -9.08 23.57
C LEU A 407 -12.11 -9.02 22.15
N SER A 408 -13.26 -9.68 21.94
CA SER A 408 -14.03 -9.55 20.70
C SER A 408 -14.80 -8.21 20.65
N PRO A 409 -14.97 -7.56 19.47
CA PRO A 409 -15.80 -6.36 19.30
C PRO A 409 -17.29 -6.48 19.68
N ARG A 410 -17.72 -7.67 20.13
CA ARG A 410 -19.05 -7.93 20.69
C ARG A 410 -19.18 -7.50 22.16
N TRP A 411 -18.07 -7.19 22.81
CA TRP A 411 -17.98 -6.83 24.22
C TRP A 411 -17.27 -5.49 24.34
N HIS A 412 -17.73 -4.68 25.29
CA HIS A 412 -17.06 -3.47 25.77
C HIS A 412 -16.43 -3.81 27.12
N LEU A 413 -15.26 -3.24 27.38
CA LEU A 413 -14.49 -3.45 28.60
C LEU A 413 -14.25 -2.10 29.28
N ASP A 414 -14.75 -2.01 30.51
CA ASP A 414 -14.26 -1.07 31.51
C ASP A 414 -13.44 -1.87 32.54
N TRP A 415 -12.40 -1.27 33.12
CA TRP A 415 -11.55 -1.93 34.12
C TRP A 415 -11.20 -1.00 35.29
N SER A 416 -10.90 -1.59 36.45
CA SER A 416 -10.31 -0.90 37.60
C SER A 416 -9.23 -1.75 38.26
N GLY A 417 -8.26 -1.09 38.92
CA GLY A 417 -7.04 -1.72 39.43
C GLY A 417 -5.80 -1.29 38.62
N PRO A 418 -4.79 -2.17 38.45
CA PRO A 418 -3.51 -1.79 37.82
C PRO A 418 -3.68 -1.36 36.36
N ALA A 419 -2.84 -0.42 35.93
CA ALA A 419 -2.83 0.08 34.55
C ALA A 419 -2.28 -0.99 33.58
N PRO A 420 -2.89 -1.19 32.40
CA PRO A 420 -2.35 -2.10 31.39
C PRO A 420 -1.05 -1.57 30.79
N ILE A 421 -0.09 -2.46 30.59
CA ILE A 421 1.16 -2.20 29.87
C ILE A 421 0.81 -2.08 28.38
N GLN A 422 1.04 -0.90 27.79
CA GLN A 422 0.97 -0.75 26.33
C GLN A 422 2.14 -1.48 25.68
N GLN A 423 1.87 -2.65 25.10
CA GLN A 423 2.75 -3.21 24.08
C GLN A 423 2.43 -2.57 22.73
N ALA A 424 3.48 -2.10 22.04
CA ALA A 424 3.40 -1.66 20.65
C ALA A 424 3.28 -2.87 19.70
N ALA A 425 2.19 -3.63 19.85
CA ALA A 425 1.80 -4.66 18.89
C ALA A 425 1.28 -4.00 17.60
N ALA A 426 1.48 -4.68 16.46
CA ALA A 426 1.09 -4.17 15.14
C ALA A 426 -0.40 -3.76 15.08
N ALA A 427 -0.67 -2.69 14.32
CA ALA A 427 -1.79 -1.75 14.42
C ALA A 427 -3.25 -2.27 14.44
N ASP A 428 -3.50 -3.57 14.34
CA ASP A 428 -4.85 -4.13 14.09
C ASP A 428 -5.54 -4.79 15.30
N ARG A 429 -4.87 -5.04 16.44
CA ARG A 429 -5.49 -5.75 17.58
C ARG A 429 -5.06 -5.22 18.96
N TRP A 430 -5.96 -4.50 19.62
CA TRP A 430 -5.84 -4.11 21.03
C TRP A 430 -5.92 -5.36 21.93
N GLN A 431 -4.82 -5.63 22.66
CA GLN A 431 -4.67 -6.75 23.59
C GLN A 431 -3.97 -6.25 24.86
N PRO A 432 -4.70 -5.64 25.81
CA PRO A 432 -4.11 -5.15 27.05
C PRO A 432 -3.48 -6.30 27.85
N THR A 433 -2.33 -6.01 28.46
CA THR A 433 -1.58 -6.95 29.31
C THR A 433 -1.23 -6.28 30.63
N TRP A 434 -1.46 -6.97 31.74
CA TRP A 434 -1.17 -6.53 33.09
C TRP A 434 -0.09 -7.40 33.74
N ARG A 435 0.74 -6.81 34.58
CA ARG A 435 1.70 -7.50 35.45
C ARG A 435 1.48 -7.03 36.88
N PRO A 436 0.51 -7.61 37.60
CA PRO A 436 0.16 -7.18 38.93
C PRO A 436 1.27 -7.49 39.94
N LEU A 437 1.36 -6.69 41.00
CA LEU A 437 2.11 -7.03 42.20
C LEU A 437 1.34 -8.05 43.06
N PRO A 438 2.02 -8.85 43.91
CA PRO A 438 1.35 -9.83 44.77
C PRO A 438 0.23 -9.21 45.61
N GLY A 439 -0.98 -9.77 45.52
CA GLY A 439 -2.18 -9.26 46.20
C GLY A 439 -2.96 -8.17 45.48
N GLU A 440 -2.47 -7.61 44.36
CA GLU A 440 -3.26 -6.67 43.56
C GLU A 440 -4.47 -7.34 42.90
N THR A 441 -5.55 -6.55 42.77
CA THR A 441 -6.80 -6.96 42.14
C THR A 441 -7.08 -6.15 40.87
N LEU A 442 -7.44 -6.84 39.79
CA LEU A 442 -7.94 -6.26 38.54
C LEU A 442 -9.40 -6.69 38.36
N ASP A 443 -10.30 -5.71 38.37
CA ASP A 443 -11.72 -5.92 38.07
C ASP A 443 -11.98 -5.53 36.62
N LEU A 444 -12.57 -6.46 35.86
CA LEU A 444 -12.96 -6.29 34.46
C LEU A 444 -14.49 -6.34 34.36
N SER A 445 -15.13 -5.27 33.95
CA SER A 445 -16.57 -5.23 33.66
C SER A 445 -16.82 -5.35 32.16
N LEU A 446 -17.55 -6.39 31.78
CA LEU A 446 -17.73 -6.83 30.39
C LEU A 446 -19.20 -6.67 29.98
N THR A 447 -19.49 -5.61 29.23
CA THR A 447 -20.85 -5.28 28.78
C THR A 447 -21.03 -5.55 27.29
N ARG A 448 -22.25 -5.86 26.85
CA ARG A 448 -22.56 -5.99 25.42
C ARG A 448 -23.04 -4.63 24.88
N PRO A 449 -22.38 -4.03 23.87
CA PRO A 449 -22.81 -2.76 23.30
C PRO A 449 -24.25 -2.82 22.78
N GLY A 450 -25.04 -1.79 23.11
CA GLY A 450 -26.41 -1.62 22.61
C GLY A 450 -26.50 -1.57 21.08
N ALA A 451 -27.66 -1.93 20.54
CA ALA A 451 -27.91 -1.77 19.11
C ALA A 451 -28.35 -0.34 18.79
N VAL A 452 -27.51 0.41 18.06
CA VAL A 452 -27.87 1.71 17.50
C VAL A 452 -28.47 1.50 16.10
N PRO A 453 -29.68 2.00 15.80
CA PRO A 453 -30.29 1.83 14.48
C PRO A 453 -29.43 2.50 13.40
N GLY A 454 -29.17 1.77 12.31
CA GLY A 454 -28.38 2.27 11.19
C GLY A 454 -28.14 1.21 10.13
N ARG A 455 -27.39 1.59 9.10
CA ARG A 455 -27.31 0.85 7.83
C ARG A 455 -26.39 -0.36 7.93
N THR A 456 -26.87 -1.53 7.50
CA THR A 456 -26.08 -2.76 7.37
C THR A 456 -25.43 -2.94 6.00
N LEU A 457 -25.88 -2.19 4.98
CA LEU A 457 -25.33 -2.17 3.62
C LEU A 457 -24.95 -0.75 3.17
N THR A 458 -23.74 -0.64 2.62
CA THR A 458 -23.22 0.55 1.96
C THR A 458 -22.55 0.19 0.64
N LEU A 459 -22.99 0.82 -0.44
CA LEU A 459 -22.35 0.75 -1.76
C LEU A 459 -21.22 1.79 -1.78
N GLU A 460 -19.97 1.34 -1.68
CA GLU A 460 -18.76 2.18 -1.60
C GLU A 460 -18.31 2.71 -2.98
N ARG A 461 -18.59 1.97 -4.06
CA ARG A 461 -18.39 2.42 -5.45
C ARG A 461 -19.41 1.76 -6.39
N VAL A 462 -19.84 2.52 -7.40
CA VAL A 462 -20.72 2.04 -8.47
C VAL A 462 -20.16 2.48 -9.82
N ASP A 463 -19.61 1.55 -10.59
CA ASP A 463 -19.19 1.81 -11.97
C ASP A 463 -20.18 1.18 -12.94
N LEU A 464 -20.95 2.00 -13.65
CA LEU A 464 -21.88 1.57 -14.68
C LEU A 464 -21.38 1.96 -16.07
N ARG A 465 -21.21 0.98 -16.95
CA ARG A 465 -20.81 1.17 -18.36
C ARG A 465 -21.93 0.69 -19.27
N MET A 466 -22.48 1.60 -20.06
CA MET A 466 -23.45 1.31 -21.11
C MET A 466 -22.76 1.38 -22.48
N THR A 467 -22.99 0.38 -23.32
CA THR A 467 -22.53 0.36 -24.72
C THR A 467 -23.74 0.19 -25.63
N LEU A 468 -24.08 1.23 -26.40
CA LEU A 468 -25.28 1.22 -27.26
C LEU A 468 -24.87 0.91 -28.70
N GLY A 469 -25.32 -0.23 -29.22
CA GLY A 469 -25.14 -0.62 -30.62
C GLY A 469 -26.20 -0.01 -31.54
N ARG A 470 -26.42 -0.63 -32.71
CA ARG A 470 -27.43 -0.20 -33.70
C ARG A 470 -28.87 -0.57 -33.31
N ARG A 471 -29.05 -1.68 -32.58
CA ARG A 471 -30.37 -2.23 -32.18
C ARG A 471 -30.38 -2.77 -30.75
N THR A 472 -29.24 -3.23 -30.26
CA THR A 472 -29.05 -3.75 -28.90
C THR A 472 -28.10 -2.86 -28.13
N GLY A 473 -28.28 -2.81 -26.81
CA GLY A 473 -27.36 -2.20 -25.86
C GLY A 473 -26.91 -3.24 -24.85
N GLU A 474 -25.68 -3.10 -24.36
CA GLU A 474 -25.12 -3.95 -23.31
C GLU A 474 -24.71 -3.06 -22.13
N GLY A 475 -25.08 -3.48 -20.92
CA GLY A 475 -24.76 -2.82 -19.66
C GLY A 475 -23.85 -3.69 -18.81
N GLU A 476 -22.83 -3.06 -18.22
CA GLU A 476 -21.91 -3.66 -17.26
C GLU A 476 -21.92 -2.80 -16.00
N LEU A 477 -22.36 -3.37 -14.87
CA LEU A 477 -22.39 -2.74 -13.55
C LEU A 477 -21.39 -3.45 -12.64
N ARG A 478 -20.46 -2.69 -12.07
CA ARG A 478 -19.55 -3.14 -11.02
C ARG A 478 -19.90 -2.42 -9.73
N LEU A 479 -20.08 -3.18 -8.66
CA LEU A 479 -20.41 -2.70 -7.33
C LEU A 479 -19.29 -3.10 -6.38
N GLU A 480 -18.68 -2.14 -5.71
CA GLU A 480 -17.90 -2.40 -4.50
C GLU A 480 -18.78 -2.04 -3.31
N LEU A 481 -19.06 -3.01 -2.44
CA LEU A 481 -19.97 -2.82 -1.32
C LEU A 481 -19.40 -3.38 -0.02
N ARG A 482 -19.86 -2.81 1.10
CA ARG A 482 -19.62 -3.32 2.44
C ARG A 482 -20.93 -3.68 3.11
N ALA A 483 -21.03 -4.91 3.59
CA ALA A 483 -22.13 -5.37 4.42
C ALA A 483 -21.63 -5.71 5.84
N THR A 484 -22.43 -5.43 6.88
CA THR A 484 -22.17 -5.90 8.25
C THR A 484 -23.03 -7.10 8.66
N GLN A 485 -23.96 -7.50 7.80
CA GLN A 485 -24.85 -8.64 7.97
C GLN A 485 -24.98 -9.37 6.63
N GLY A 486 -25.05 -10.69 6.65
CA GLY A 486 -25.33 -11.49 5.45
C GLY A 486 -26.83 -11.50 5.12
N GLY A 487 -27.16 -11.74 3.85
CA GLY A 487 -28.55 -11.72 3.38
C GLY A 487 -28.64 -11.63 1.86
N LEU A 488 -29.80 -11.19 1.35
CA LEU A 488 -30.05 -10.96 -0.08
C LEU A 488 -30.45 -9.49 -0.28
N HIS A 489 -29.87 -8.84 -1.28
CA HIS A 489 -30.18 -7.45 -1.65
C HIS A 489 -30.74 -7.37 -3.07
N PRO A 490 -32.02 -7.02 -3.28
CA PRO A 490 -32.63 -7.02 -4.60
C PRO A 490 -32.30 -5.73 -5.37
N ILE A 491 -31.76 -5.90 -6.59
CA ILE A 491 -31.56 -4.85 -7.59
C ILE A 491 -32.55 -5.05 -8.74
N ARG A 492 -33.08 -3.96 -9.31
CA ARG A 492 -33.97 -4.01 -10.48
C ARG A 492 -33.22 -3.56 -11.73
N LEU A 493 -33.08 -4.45 -12.70
CA LEU A 493 -32.58 -4.08 -14.02
C LEU A 493 -33.63 -3.26 -14.80
N PRO A 494 -33.23 -2.53 -15.87
CA PRO A 494 -34.17 -1.83 -16.74
C PRO A 494 -35.25 -2.77 -17.33
N PRO A 495 -36.45 -2.27 -17.70
CA PRO A 495 -37.41 -3.08 -18.44
C PRO A 495 -36.78 -3.64 -19.72
N GLU A 496 -37.16 -4.86 -20.08
CA GLU A 496 -36.63 -5.61 -21.24
C GLU A 496 -35.11 -5.94 -21.17
N ALA A 497 -34.44 -5.68 -20.04
CA ALA A 497 -33.07 -6.15 -19.82
C ALA A 497 -33.05 -7.65 -19.51
N VAL A 498 -32.23 -8.40 -20.25
CA VAL A 498 -31.94 -9.82 -20.02
C VAL A 498 -30.57 -9.92 -19.33
N PRO A 499 -30.48 -10.44 -18.09
CA PRO A 499 -29.21 -10.66 -17.44
C PRO A 499 -28.40 -11.73 -18.21
N THR A 500 -27.10 -11.48 -18.35
CA THR A 500 -26.16 -12.33 -19.12
C THR A 500 -25.00 -12.83 -18.27
N ARG A 501 -24.66 -12.12 -17.18
CA ARG A 501 -23.69 -12.57 -16.17
C ARG A 501 -24.02 -11.92 -14.81
N LEU A 502 -23.87 -12.70 -13.75
CA LEU A 502 -23.86 -12.26 -12.36
C LEU A 502 -22.68 -12.96 -11.71
N GLN A 503 -21.75 -12.20 -11.11
CA GLN A 503 -20.55 -12.74 -10.48
C GLN A 503 -20.32 -12.06 -9.13
N ALA A 504 -20.04 -12.85 -8.10
CA ALA A 504 -19.64 -12.36 -6.77
C ALA A 504 -18.19 -12.77 -6.50
N GLY A 505 -17.30 -11.78 -6.41
CA GLY A 505 -15.86 -12.02 -6.42
C GLY A 505 -15.43 -12.74 -7.70
N LEU A 506 -15.02 -14.00 -7.58
CA LEU A 506 -14.67 -14.87 -8.71
C LEU A 506 -15.78 -15.87 -9.09
N LEU A 507 -16.80 -16.06 -8.26
CA LEU A 507 -17.84 -17.07 -8.45
C LEU A 507 -18.97 -16.54 -9.34
N ASP A 508 -19.19 -17.18 -10.48
CA ASP A 508 -20.38 -16.94 -11.31
C ASP A 508 -21.62 -17.55 -10.64
N LEU A 509 -22.70 -16.77 -10.57
CA LEU A 509 -23.94 -17.09 -9.88
C LEU A 509 -25.08 -17.35 -10.87
N PRO A 510 -26.12 -18.12 -10.49
CA PRO A 510 -27.28 -18.37 -11.33
C PRO A 510 -27.99 -17.06 -11.70
N LEU A 511 -28.44 -16.98 -12.97
CA LEU A 511 -29.17 -15.83 -13.49
C LEU A 511 -30.67 -16.02 -13.26
N PRO A 512 -31.41 -15.00 -12.77
CA PRO A 512 -32.85 -15.06 -12.69
C PRO A 512 -33.48 -14.94 -14.09
N GLY A 513 -34.75 -15.33 -14.19
CA GLY A 513 -35.52 -15.17 -15.43
C GLY A 513 -35.69 -13.69 -15.83
N PRO A 514 -35.92 -13.39 -17.12
CA PRO A 514 -36.08 -12.02 -17.60
C PRO A 514 -37.23 -11.30 -16.89
N GLY A 515 -36.97 -10.08 -16.41
CA GLY A 515 -37.95 -9.25 -15.69
C GLY A 515 -38.04 -9.49 -14.17
N ALA A 516 -37.42 -10.54 -13.62
CA ALA A 516 -37.34 -10.76 -12.18
C ALA A 516 -36.29 -9.82 -11.52
N PRO A 517 -36.44 -9.47 -10.23
CA PRO A 517 -35.40 -8.76 -9.49
C PRO A 517 -34.14 -9.64 -9.36
N LEU A 518 -32.98 -8.99 -9.39
CA LEU A 518 -31.68 -9.62 -9.26
C LEU A 518 -31.26 -9.62 -7.79
N GLU A 519 -31.33 -10.76 -7.13
CA GLU A 519 -30.96 -10.91 -5.72
C GLU A 519 -29.45 -11.06 -5.56
N LEU A 520 -28.81 -10.07 -4.95
CA LEU A 520 -27.38 -10.08 -4.68
C LEU A 520 -27.09 -10.72 -3.31
N PRO A 521 -26.29 -11.80 -3.23
CA PRO A 521 -25.88 -12.34 -1.94
C PRO A 521 -24.93 -11.37 -1.23
N LEU A 522 -25.27 -11.02 0.01
CA LEU A 522 -24.44 -10.22 0.91
C LEU A 522 -23.66 -11.15 1.84
N VAL A 523 -22.35 -10.98 1.91
CA VAL A 523 -21.45 -11.57 2.91
C VAL A 523 -20.90 -10.46 3.80
N PRO A 524 -20.83 -10.64 5.14
CA PRO A 524 -20.21 -9.65 6.03
C PRO A 524 -18.76 -9.35 5.64
N GLY A 525 -18.44 -8.07 5.48
CA GLY A 525 -17.15 -7.59 4.99
C GLY A 525 -17.29 -6.71 3.74
N ARG A 526 -16.19 -6.54 3.01
CA ARG A 526 -16.16 -5.93 1.68
C ARG A 526 -16.27 -7.01 0.61
N GLN A 527 -17.08 -6.77 -0.42
CA GLN A 527 -17.19 -7.67 -1.57
C GLN A 527 -17.46 -6.89 -2.86
N SER A 528 -17.04 -7.47 -3.99
CA SER A 528 -17.25 -6.94 -5.33
C SER A 528 -18.27 -7.78 -6.10
N ILE A 529 -19.24 -7.14 -6.73
CA ILE A 529 -20.25 -7.80 -7.57
C ILE A 529 -20.21 -7.22 -8.99
N LEU A 530 -20.21 -8.09 -9.98
CA LEU A 530 -20.31 -7.76 -11.41
C LEU A 530 -21.67 -8.25 -11.93
N VAL A 531 -22.40 -7.35 -12.60
CA VAL A 531 -23.64 -7.66 -13.32
C VAL A 531 -23.50 -7.22 -14.77
N GLN A 532 -23.82 -8.10 -15.71
CA GLN A 532 -23.86 -7.79 -17.14
C GLN A 532 -25.22 -8.15 -17.72
N TRP A 533 -25.81 -7.27 -18.52
CA TRP A 533 -27.09 -7.52 -19.20
C TRP A 533 -27.10 -6.98 -20.63
N ARG A 534 -28.04 -7.48 -21.42
CA ARG A 534 -28.36 -6.97 -22.76
C ARG A 534 -29.78 -6.45 -22.77
N GLN A 535 -30.03 -5.32 -23.44
CA GLN A 535 -31.35 -4.72 -23.61
C GLN A 535 -31.60 -4.38 -25.09
N PRO A 536 -32.85 -4.41 -25.59
CA PRO A 536 -33.19 -4.18 -27.00
C PRO A 536 -33.17 -2.69 -27.41
N GLN A 537 -32.18 -1.93 -26.91
CA GLN A 537 -32.07 -0.49 -27.12
C GLN A 537 -30.87 -0.15 -28.01
N GLY A 538 -31.14 0.29 -29.24
CA GLY A 538 -30.14 0.87 -30.14
C GLY A 538 -29.96 2.37 -29.99
N MET A 539 -28.91 2.93 -30.60
CA MET A 539 -28.67 4.38 -30.56
C MET A 539 -29.55 5.14 -31.59
N GLY A 540 -30.55 5.87 -31.09
CA GLY A 540 -31.43 6.79 -31.83
C GLY A 540 -31.02 8.27 -31.72
N LEU A 541 -31.77 9.17 -32.38
CA LEU A 541 -31.50 10.62 -32.40
C LEU A 541 -31.25 11.20 -31.00
N ARG A 542 -32.15 10.88 -30.06
CA ARG A 542 -31.94 11.01 -28.62
C ARG A 542 -31.82 9.61 -28.05
N SER A 543 -30.75 9.34 -27.32
CA SER A 543 -30.50 8.06 -26.66
C SER A 543 -30.31 8.29 -25.17
N ALA A 544 -31.15 7.65 -24.35
CA ALA A 544 -31.06 7.66 -22.90
C ALA A 544 -31.09 6.21 -22.44
N PRO A 545 -29.95 5.59 -22.07
CA PRO A 545 -29.93 4.20 -21.63
C PRO A 545 -30.78 4.03 -20.37
N GLY A 546 -31.58 2.96 -20.33
CA GLY A 546 -32.16 2.51 -19.07
C GLY A 546 -31.04 2.16 -18.08
N LEU A 547 -31.13 2.68 -16.85
CA LEU A 547 -30.18 2.42 -15.77
C LEU A 547 -30.85 1.53 -14.70
N PRO A 548 -30.11 0.62 -14.04
CA PRO A 548 -30.66 -0.20 -12.98
C PRO A 548 -30.99 0.63 -11.74
N ASP A 549 -32.05 0.23 -11.02
CA ASP A 549 -32.34 0.73 -9.68
C ASP A 549 -31.66 -0.18 -8.65
N LEU A 550 -30.68 0.39 -7.95
CA LEU A 550 -29.87 -0.29 -6.96
C LEU A 550 -30.62 -0.55 -5.64
N ASN A 551 -31.83 0.02 -5.47
CA ASN A 551 -32.67 -0.09 -4.26
C ASN A 551 -31.92 0.28 -2.95
N SER A 552 -30.86 1.07 -3.08
CA SER A 552 -30.08 1.66 -2.00
C SER A 552 -29.36 2.89 -2.54
N PRO A 553 -29.21 3.95 -1.74
CA PRO A 553 -28.25 5.01 -2.05
C PRO A 553 -26.82 4.46 -2.18
N ALA A 554 -26.02 5.15 -2.98
CA ALA A 554 -24.63 4.81 -3.26
C ALA A 554 -23.73 6.05 -3.17
N VAL A 555 -22.43 5.80 -3.04
CA VAL A 555 -21.39 6.82 -3.22
C VAL A 555 -20.44 6.41 -4.35
N ASN A 556 -19.64 7.37 -4.83
CA ASN A 556 -18.67 7.16 -5.92
C ASN A 556 -19.32 6.52 -7.15
N VAL A 557 -20.32 7.19 -7.71
CA VAL A 557 -21.10 6.70 -8.84
C VAL A 557 -20.50 7.20 -10.16
N THR A 558 -19.79 6.32 -10.87
CA THR A 558 -19.27 6.56 -12.22
C THR A 558 -20.25 6.00 -13.25
N LEU A 559 -20.71 6.84 -14.18
CA LEU A 559 -21.54 6.42 -15.31
C LEU A 559 -20.78 6.64 -16.62
N ALA A 560 -20.66 5.63 -17.47
CA ALA A 560 -19.98 5.75 -18.75
C ALA A 560 -20.87 5.25 -19.90
N LEU A 561 -20.92 6.00 -21.00
CA LEU A 561 -21.62 5.65 -22.23
C LEU A 561 -20.62 5.58 -23.39
N ARG A 562 -20.43 4.39 -23.96
CA ARG A 562 -19.62 4.20 -25.17
C ARG A 562 -20.46 4.47 -26.41
N VAL A 563 -19.96 5.37 -27.26
CA VAL A 563 -20.63 5.84 -28.49
C VAL A 563 -19.93 5.20 -29.71
N PRO A 564 -20.60 4.32 -30.47
CA PRO A 564 -20.11 3.85 -31.77
C PRO A 564 -19.63 4.95 -32.71
N GLN A 565 -18.50 4.70 -33.38
CA GLN A 565 -17.83 5.61 -34.32
C GLN A 565 -18.73 6.07 -35.49
N GLY A 566 -19.78 5.32 -35.84
CA GLY A 566 -20.76 5.70 -36.87
C GLY A 566 -21.76 6.78 -36.47
N ARG A 567 -21.55 7.49 -35.35
CA ARG A 567 -22.46 8.47 -34.76
C ARG A 567 -21.72 9.76 -34.42
N TRP A 568 -22.31 10.89 -34.81
CA TRP A 568 -21.83 12.23 -34.48
C TRP A 568 -22.62 12.76 -33.28
N VAL A 569 -21.94 12.99 -32.15
CA VAL A 569 -22.54 13.53 -30.92
C VAL A 569 -22.71 15.04 -31.04
N LEU A 570 -23.90 15.54 -30.72
CA LEU A 570 -24.25 16.97 -30.76
C LEU A 570 -24.42 17.56 -29.36
N PHE A 571 -25.10 16.84 -28.46
CA PHE A 571 -25.32 17.26 -27.07
C PHE A 571 -25.28 16.07 -26.12
N THR A 572 -24.92 16.34 -24.86
CA THR A 572 -24.83 15.37 -23.76
C THR A 572 -25.45 15.97 -22.51
N GLY A 573 -26.01 15.13 -21.63
CA GLY A 573 -26.51 15.58 -20.33
C GLY A 573 -26.58 14.45 -19.31
N GLY A 574 -26.52 14.82 -18.04
CA GLY A 574 -26.45 13.90 -16.89
C GLY A 574 -26.00 14.64 -15.62
N PRO A 575 -25.32 13.95 -14.69
CA PRO A 575 -24.70 14.55 -13.48
C PRO A 575 -23.82 15.77 -13.74
N ARG A 576 -23.60 16.56 -12.67
CA ARG A 576 -22.83 17.82 -12.70
C ARG A 576 -21.39 17.67 -13.18
N ILE A 577 -20.73 16.56 -12.84
CA ILE A 577 -19.39 16.24 -13.31
C ILE A 577 -19.57 15.30 -14.51
N GLY A 578 -19.23 15.76 -15.71
CA GLY A 578 -19.54 15.03 -16.94
C GLY A 578 -19.00 15.66 -18.23
N PRO A 579 -19.34 15.08 -19.40
CA PRO A 579 -18.98 15.60 -20.72
C PRO A 579 -19.64 16.94 -21.03
N VAL A 580 -18.83 17.86 -21.57
CA VAL A 580 -19.25 19.14 -22.16
C VAL A 580 -18.84 19.16 -23.63
N VAL A 581 -19.78 19.51 -24.51
CA VAL A 581 -19.54 19.67 -25.95
C VAL A 581 -19.10 21.11 -26.23
N LEU A 582 -17.79 21.37 -26.21
CA LEU A 582 -17.24 22.74 -26.28
C LEU A 582 -17.43 23.40 -27.66
N PHE A 583 -17.62 22.62 -28.73
CA PHE A 583 -17.79 23.12 -30.10
C PHE A 583 -18.86 24.23 -30.22
N TRP A 584 -19.96 24.16 -29.48
CA TRP A 584 -21.00 25.20 -29.55
C TRP A 584 -20.57 26.55 -28.97
N GLY A 585 -19.71 26.55 -27.94
CA GLY A 585 -19.07 27.76 -27.43
C GLY A 585 -18.04 28.31 -28.43
N VAL A 586 -17.25 27.41 -29.04
CA VAL A 586 -16.31 27.77 -30.11
C VAL A 586 -17.05 28.38 -31.32
N LEU A 587 -18.21 27.84 -31.70
CA LEU A 587 -19.02 28.36 -32.79
C LEU A 587 -19.48 29.81 -32.56
N LEU A 588 -19.85 30.17 -31.32
CA LEU A 588 -20.19 31.55 -30.96
C LEU A 588 -18.97 32.49 -31.08
N ILE A 589 -17.79 32.04 -30.64
CA ILE A 589 -16.53 32.80 -30.79
C ILE A 589 -16.17 32.95 -32.27
N LEU A 590 -16.31 31.89 -33.07
CA LEU A 590 -16.09 31.92 -34.52
C LEU A 590 -17.07 32.85 -35.25
N ALA A 591 -18.34 32.91 -34.83
CA ALA A 591 -19.31 33.86 -35.36
C ALA A 591 -18.90 35.32 -35.07
N GLY A 592 -18.45 35.61 -33.84
CA GLY A 592 -17.91 36.92 -33.48
C GLY A 592 -16.65 37.28 -34.28
N LEU A 593 -15.72 36.34 -34.42
CA LEU A 593 -14.48 36.53 -35.19
C LEU A 593 -14.77 36.72 -36.69
N ALA A 594 -15.69 35.95 -37.27
CA ALA A 594 -16.13 36.09 -38.66
C ALA A 594 -16.84 37.43 -38.91
N ALA A 595 -17.60 37.94 -37.93
CA ALA A 595 -18.19 39.27 -38.00
C ALA A 595 -17.13 40.38 -37.95
N ALA A 596 -16.08 40.22 -37.14
CA ALA A 596 -14.95 41.15 -37.12
C ALA A 596 -14.13 41.11 -38.42
N LEU A 597 -13.70 39.91 -38.85
CA LEU A 597 -12.91 39.69 -40.08
C LEU A 597 -13.67 40.09 -41.35
N GLY A 598 -14.98 39.86 -41.42
CA GLY A 598 -15.81 40.28 -42.54
C GLY A 598 -16.02 41.80 -42.64
N ARG A 599 -15.72 42.57 -41.58
CA ARG A 599 -15.70 44.05 -41.63
C ARG A 599 -14.30 44.60 -41.99
N LEU A 600 -13.24 43.82 -41.77
CA LEU A 600 -11.88 44.16 -42.19
C LEU A 600 -11.76 44.05 -43.72
N ARG A 601 -11.77 45.20 -44.40
CA ARG A 601 -11.62 45.33 -45.87
C ARG A 601 -10.24 44.92 -46.44
N LEU A 602 -9.46 44.13 -45.68
CA LEU A 602 -8.17 43.56 -46.09
C LEU A 602 -8.32 42.36 -47.02
N THR A 603 -9.44 41.63 -46.92
CA THR A 603 -9.70 40.40 -47.70
C THR A 603 -11.04 40.52 -48.45
N PRO A 604 -11.24 39.79 -49.56
CA PRO A 604 -12.49 39.82 -50.32
C PRO A 604 -13.61 38.98 -49.68
N LEU A 605 -13.34 38.29 -48.56
CA LEU A 605 -14.27 37.39 -47.89
C LEU A 605 -15.32 38.17 -47.07
N LYS A 606 -16.59 37.83 -47.23
CA LYS A 606 -17.68 38.36 -46.39
C LYS A 606 -17.76 37.58 -45.08
N THR A 607 -18.53 38.11 -44.12
CA THR A 607 -18.78 37.45 -42.82
C THR A 607 -19.26 36.00 -42.95
N HIS A 608 -20.11 35.68 -43.94
CA HIS A 608 -20.55 34.30 -44.17
C HIS A 608 -19.43 33.39 -44.74
N ASP A 609 -18.54 33.92 -45.58
CA ASP A 609 -17.41 33.14 -46.10
C ASP A 609 -16.44 32.81 -44.96
N TRP A 610 -16.15 33.78 -44.08
CA TRP A 610 -15.36 33.55 -42.86
C TRP A 610 -16.03 32.57 -41.88
N LEU A 611 -17.35 32.65 -41.70
CA LEU A 611 -18.08 31.73 -40.82
C LEU A 611 -18.09 30.30 -41.37
N LEU A 612 -18.37 30.11 -42.67
CA LEU A 612 -18.34 28.80 -43.33
C LEU A 612 -16.94 28.19 -43.27
N LEU A 613 -15.90 28.97 -43.59
CA LEU A 613 -14.51 28.56 -43.48
C LEU A 613 -14.16 28.14 -42.04
N GLY A 614 -14.59 28.93 -41.05
CA GLY A 614 -14.43 28.64 -39.62
C GLY A 614 -15.10 27.34 -39.18
N ILE A 615 -16.35 27.11 -39.57
CA ILE A 615 -17.11 25.90 -39.20
C ILE A 615 -16.41 24.63 -39.74
N GLY A 616 -16.12 24.58 -41.04
CA GLY A 616 -15.55 23.36 -41.63
C GLY A 616 -14.11 23.08 -41.18
N LEU A 617 -13.27 24.11 -41.02
CA LEU A 617 -11.92 23.91 -40.50
C LEU A 617 -11.89 23.56 -39.01
N SER A 618 -12.74 24.17 -38.17
CA SER A 618 -12.77 23.85 -36.73
C SER A 618 -13.32 22.45 -36.41
N LEU A 619 -14.14 21.87 -37.31
CA LEU A 619 -14.59 20.48 -37.22
C LEU A 619 -13.53 19.45 -37.66
N ALA A 620 -12.49 19.89 -38.36
CA ALA A 620 -11.35 19.08 -38.79
C ALA A 620 -10.14 19.31 -37.86
N GLU A 621 -9.53 20.50 -37.92
CA GLU A 621 -8.34 20.85 -37.14
C GLU A 621 -8.25 22.38 -36.92
N ILE A 622 -8.28 22.82 -35.66
CA ILE A 622 -8.44 24.24 -35.32
C ILE A 622 -7.21 25.09 -35.70
N TRP A 623 -6.01 24.48 -35.73
CA TRP A 623 -4.78 25.17 -36.12
C TRP A 623 -4.74 25.50 -37.62
N VAL A 624 -5.39 24.68 -38.47
CA VAL A 624 -5.49 24.96 -39.91
C VAL A 624 -6.33 26.21 -40.16
N LEU A 625 -7.35 26.48 -39.34
CA LEU A 625 -8.10 27.74 -39.41
C LEU A 625 -7.21 28.95 -39.17
N VAL A 626 -6.35 28.92 -38.15
CA VAL A 626 -5.41 30.01 -37.85
C VAL A 626 -4.41 30.20 -38.99
N LEU A 627 -3.86 29.11 -39.54
CA LEU A 627 -2.94 29.13 -40.67
C LEU A 627 -3.57 29.76 -41.92
N VAL A 628 -4.77 29.33 -42.29
CA VAL A 628 -5.49 29.82 -43.47
C VAL A 628 -5.96 31.27 -43.29
N ALA A 629 -6.44 31.64 -42.10
CA ALA A 629 -6.81 33.01 -41.78
C ALA A 629 -5.59 33.95 -41.85
N GLY A 630 -4.46 33.53 -41.25
CA GLY A 630 -3.19 34.26 -41.32
C GLY A 630 -2.66 34.41 -42.75
N TRP A 631 -2.77 33.37 -43.57
CA TRP A 631 -2.42 33.41 -44.99
C TRP A 631 -3.25 34.41 -45.79
N LEU A 632 -4.59 34.38 -45.65
CA LEU A 632 -5.49 35.33 -46.32
C LEU A 632 -5.24 36.79 -45.88
N LEU A 633 -4.98 37.01 -44.59
CA LEU A 633 -4.65 38.34 -44.06
C LEU A 633 -3.26 38.81 -44.52
N ALA A 634 -2.26 37.94 -44.58
CA ALA A 634 -0.92 38.25 -45.09
C ALA A 634 -0.95 38.66 -46.57
N LEU A 635 -1.74 37.97 -47.40
CA LEU A 635 -2.02 38.36 -48.78
C LEU A 635 -2.65 39.76 -48.85
N GLY A 636 -3.64 40.05 -47.99
CA GLY A 636 -4.30 41.36 -47.92
C GLY A 636 -3.34 42.49 -47.53
N LEU A 637 -2.55 42.29 -46.48
CA LEU A 637 -1.52 43.23 -46.02
C LEU A 637 -0.43 43.45 -47.10
N ARG A 638 -0.02 42.42 -47.82
CA ARG A 638 0.97 42.52 -48.92
C ARG A 638 0.48 43.43 -50.06
N ARG A 639 -0.83 43.58 -50.29
CA ARG A 639 -1.38 44.57 -51.24
C ARG A 639 -1.27 46.02 -50.76
N GLN A 640 -1.14 46.26 -49.45
CA GLN A 640 -1.00 47.61 -48.87
C GLN A 640 0.46 48.05 -48.69
N LEU A 641 1.43 47.14 -48.87
CA LEU A 641 2.86 47.43 -48.79
C LEU A 641 3.33 48.27 -49.99
N GLY A 642 3.37 49.59 -49.79
CA GLY A 642 3.76 50.57 -50.80
C GLY A 642 5.24 50.54 -51.24
N GLN A 643 5.57 51.39 -52.22
CA GLN A 643 6.87 51.38 -52.90
C GLN A 643 8.08 51.66 -51.97
N GLN A 644 7.90 52.24 -50.79
CA GLN A 644 9.00 52.68 -49.91
C GLN A 644 9.67 51.56 -49.05
N THR A 645 9.25 50.29 -49.16
CA THR A 645 9.89 49.20 -48.38
C THR A 645 11.31 48.84 -48.88
N PRO A 646 12.30 48.64 -47.98
CA PRO A 646 13.64 48.22 -48.38
C PRO A 646 13.66 46.79 -48.95
N ARG A 647 14.50 46.57 -49.97
CA ARG A 647 14.58 45.35 -50.80
C ARG A 647 14.62 44.04 -50.00
N TRP A 648 15.45 43.97 -48.97
CA TRP A 648 15.59 42.75 -48.16
C TRP A 648 14.28 42.38 -47.45
N ARG A 649 13.61 43.36 -46.82
CA ARG A 649 12.30 43.12 -46.18
C ARG A 649 11.24 42.70 -47.20
N PHE A 650 11.20 43.36 -48.36
CA PHE A 650 10.24 43.01 -49.42
C PHE A 650 10.43 41.57 -49.95
N ASN A 651 11.68 41.20 -50.28
CA ASN A 651 11.97 39.86 -50.80
C ASN A 651 11.80 38.77 -49.71
N LEU A 652 12.13 39.07 -48.45
CA LEU A 652 11.90 38.14 -47.33
C LEU A 652 10.40 37.90 -47.11
N VAL A 653 9.57 38.95 -47.18
CA VAL A 653 8.10 38.81 -47.14
C VAL A 653 7.58 37.97 -48.30
N GLN A 654 8.11 38.12 -49.53
CA GLN A 654 7.71 37.27 -50.66
C GLN A 654 8.07 35.79 -50.44
N VAL A 655 9.28 35.48 -49.94
CA VAL A 655 9.68 34.10 -49.59
C VAL A 655 8.79 33.53 -48.48
N ALA A 656 8.58 34.29 -47.40
CA ALA A 656 7.74 33.88 -46.28
C ALA A 656 6.29 33.63 -46.72
N LEU A 657 5.75 34.46 -47.61
CA LEU A 657 4.39 34.33 -48.12
C LEU A 657 4.25 33.15 -49.10
N ALA A 658 5.28 32.83 -49.88
CA ALA A 658 5.33 31.61 -50.69
C ALA A 658 5.30 30.35 -49.81
N VAL A 659 6.17 30.29 -48.77
CA VAL A 659 6.18 29.20 -47.78
C VAL A 659 4.83 29.07 -47.07
N LEU A 660 4.25 30.20 -46.63
CA LEU A 660 2.94 30.25 -45.99
C LEU A 660 1.80 29.76 -46.91
N THR A 661 1.90 30.03 -48.22
CA THR A 661 0.93 29.57 -49.22
C THR A 661 1.00 28.06 -49.42
N VAL A 662 2.21 27.48 -49.49
CA VAL A 662 2.40 26.02 -49.55
C VAL A 662 1.88 25.35 -48.27
N ALA A 663 2.20 25.92 -47.10
CA ALA A 663 1.72 25.42 -45.81
C ALA A 663 0.18 25.48 -45.71
N ALA A 664 -0.44 26.59 -46.11
CA ALA A 664 -1.90 26.74 -46.10
C ALA A 664 -2.58 25.77 -47.07
N ALA A 665 -2.03 25.56 -48.27
CA ALA A 665 -2.55 24.59 -49.23
C ALA A 665 -2.45 23.14 -48.71
N ALA A 666 -1.30 22.76 -48.14
CA ALA A 666 -1.12 21.45 -47.51
C ALA A 666 -2.09 21.24 -46.32
N GLY A 667 -2.26 22.26 -45.47
CA GLY A 667 -3.20 22.26 -44.36
C GLY A 667 -4.66 22.11 -44.82
N LEU A 668 -5.07 22.81 -45.89
CA LEU A 668 -6.42 22.70 -46.47
C LEU A 668 -6.69 21.28 -47.02
N ILE A 669 -5.73 20.69 -47.73
CA ILE A 669 -5.83 19.30 -48.24
C ILE A 669 -5.94 18.32 -47.06
N GLY A 670 -5.11 18.50 -46.04
CA GLY A 670 -5.16 17.72 -44.80
C GLY A 670 -6.55 17.79 -44.14
N ALA A 671 -7.04 19.00 -43.87
CA ALA A 671 -8.34 19.23 -43.23
C ALA A 671 -9.53 18.67 -44.03
N VAL A 672 -9.53 18.77 -45.37
CA VAL A 672 -10.57 18.17 -46.21
C VAL A 672 -10.52 16.64 -46.15
N SER A 673 -9.32 16.04 -46.19
CA SER A 673 -9.16 14.58 -46.10
C SER A 673 -9.63 14.02 -44.75
N GLN A 674 -9.22 14.68 -43.65
CA GLN A 674 -9.64 14.33 -42.29
C GLN A 674 -11.15 14.56 -42.09
N GLY A 675 -11.70 15.65 -42.63
CA GLY A 675 -13.13 15.97 -42.51
C GLY A 675 -14.07 15.02 -43.27
N LEU A 676 -13.62 14.38 -44.35
CA LEU A 676 -14.43 13.42 -45.10
C LEU A 676 -14.27 11.98 -44.57
N LEU A 677 -13.04 11.58 -44.22
CA LEU A 677 -12.74 10.20 -43.82
C LEU A 677 -12.85 9.98 -42.30
N GLY A 678 -12.46 10.97 -41.50
CA GLY A 678 -12.39 10.91 -40.04
C GLY A 678 -13.71 11.15 -39.31
N ALA A 679 -13.60 11.50 -38.03
CA ALA A 679 -14.71 11.80 -37.14
C ALA A 679 -14.66 13.28 -36.70
N PRO A 680 -15.81 13.98 -36.60
CA PRO A 680 -15.86 15.41 -36.29
C PRO A 680 -15.27 15.74 -34.92
N ALA A 681 -14.39 16.75 -34.87
CA ALA A 681 -13.81 17.28 -33.65
C ALA A 681 -14.82 18.15 -32.88
N MET A 682 -15.77 17.54 -32.18
CA MET A 682 -16.77 18.26 -31.35
C MET A 682 -16.21 18.80 -30.03
N GLN A 683 -14.91 18.63 -29.79
CA GLN A 683 -14.20 19.12 -28.60
C GLN A 683 -14.90 18.71 -27.30
N ILE A 684 -15.31 17.43 -27.25
CA ILE A 684 -15.94 16.85 -26.07
C ILE A 684 -14.86 16.64 -25.02
N MET A 685 -15.02 17.29 -23.87
CA MET A 685 -14.09 17.24 -22.74
C MET A 685 -14.86 17.11 -21.42
N GLY A 686 -14.13 16.93 -20.31
CA GLY A 686 -14.70 16.83 -18.95
C GLY A 686 -14.74 15.38 -18.45
N ASN A 687 -14.22 15.16 -17.24
CA ASN A 687 -14.22 13.87 -16.56
C ASN A 687 -13.68 12.68 -17.40
N GLY A 688 -12.63 12.89 -18.19
CA GLY A 688 -12.07 11.85 -19.08
C GLY A 688 -12.96 11.47 -20.28
N SER A 689 -13.95 12.31 -20.62
CA SER A 689 -14.82 12.12 -21.79
C SER A 689 -14.14 12.53 -23.11
N GLY A 690 -14.61 11.94 -24.21
CA GLY A 690 -14.27 12.29 -25.59
C GLY A 690 -15.29 11.72 -26.58
N ASN A 691 -15.00 11.81 -27.89
CA ASN A 691 -15.95 11.45 -28.95
C ASN A 691 -16.57 10.04 -28.87
N GLY A 692 -15.81 9.04 -28.42
CA GLY A 692 -16.27 7.64 -28.34
C GLY A 692 -16.68 7.17 -26.94
N LEU A 693 -16.45 7.97 -25.90
CA LEU A 693 -16.68 7.59 -24.50
C LEU A 693 -17.07 8.83 -23.70
N LEU A 694 -18.29 8.83 -23.18
CA LEU A 694 -18.85 9.89 -22.35
C LEU A 694 -18.88 9.41 -20.89
N GLN A 695 -18.31 10.17 -19.96
CA GLN A 695 -18.17 9.76 -18.56
C GLN A 695 -18.73 10.82 -17.62
N TRP A 696 -19.69 10.45 -16.79
CA TRP A 696 -20.25 11.26 -15.71
C TRP A 696 -19.85 10.67 -14.36
N TYR A 697 -19.84 11.52 -13.34
CA TYR A 697 -19.54 11.14 -11.97
C TYR A 697 -20.46 11.89 -10.99
N GLN A 698 -20.84 11.21 -9.90
CA GLN A 698 -21.75 11.71 -8.87
C GLN A 698 -21.34 11.19 -7.49
N ASP A 699 -21.05 12.10 -6.56
CA ASP A 699 -20.56 11.77 -5.20
C ASP A 699 -21.48 10.86 -4.39
N ARG A 700 -22.79 11.18 -4.44
CA ARG A 700 -23.83 10.54 -3.65
C ARG A 700 -25.12 10.49 -4.45
N THR A 701 -25.80 9.36 -4.39
CA THR A 701 -27.20 9.21 -4.84
C THR A 701 -28.04 8.83 -3.63
N THR A 702 -29.26 9.38 -3.52
CA THR A 702 -30.21 9.03 -2.45
C THR A 702 -31.22 7.95 -2.87
N GLY A 703 -31.32 7.67 -4.16
CA GLY A 703 -32.22 6.69 -4.78
C GLY A 703 -31.68 6.20 -6.12
N PRO A 704 -32.48 6.18 -7.21
CA PRO A 704 -32.06 5.63 -8.50
C PRO A 704 -30.86 6.37 -9.10
N LEU A 705 -30.14 5.69 -9.99
CA LEU A 705 -29.00 6.28 -10.69
C LEU A 705 -29.41 7.50 -11.52
N PRO A 706 -28.62 8.59 -11.52
CA PRO A 706 -29.00 9.82 -12.18
C PRO A 706 -29.02 9.61 -13.71
N PRO A 707 -30.09 10.05 -14.41
CA PRO A 707 -30.28 9.73 -15.81
C PRO A 707 -29.24 10.42 -16.68
N ILE A 708 -28.65 9.67 -17.62
CA ILE A 708 -27.73 10.17 -18.65
C ILE A 708 -28.39 10.11 -20.02
N TRP A 709 -28.05 11.05 -20.91
CA TRP A 709 -28.54 11.07 -22.28
C TRP A 709 -27.55 11.71 -23.25
N VAL A 710 -27.68 11.31 -24.52
CA VAL A 710 -26.92 11.86 -25.65
C VAL A 710 -27.86 12.15 -26.83
N ILE A 711 -27.65 13.28 -27.49
CA ILE A 711 -28.25 13.58 -28.79
C ILE A 711 -27.16 13.38 -29.85
N SER A 712 -27.43 12.53 -30.83
CA SER A 712 -26.49 12.21 -31.90
C SER A 712 -27.19 11.96 -33.23
N VAL A 713 -26.47 12.15 -34.33
CA VAL A 713 -26.94 11.86 -35.69
C VAL A 713 -26.04 10.81 -36.36
N PRO A 714 -26.49 10.11 -37.41
CA PRO A 714 -25.63 9.23 -38.20
C PRO A 714 -24.45 9.99 -38.82
N ILE A 715 -23.26 9.37 -38.87
CA ILE A 715 -22.05 10.02 -39.40
C ILE A 715 -22.15 10.46 -40.87
N TRP A 716 -23.08 9.88 -41.64
CA TRP A 716 -23.31 10.30 -43.03
C TRP A 716 -23.81 11.75 -43.13
N VAL A 717 -24.55 12.24 -42.12
CA VAL A 717 -25.04 13.63 -42.08
C VAL A 717 -23.86 14.61 -42.03
N TYR A 718 -22.87 14.32 -41.17
CA TYR A 718 -21.62 15.06 -41.11
C TYR A 718 -20.87 15.00 -42.44
N ARG A 719 -20.69 13.81 -43.03
CA ARG A 719 -19.98 13.65 -44.31
C ARG A 719 -20.65 14.38 -45.47
N ALA A 720 -21.98 14.41 -45.52
CA ALA A 720 -22.72 15.17 -46.52
C ALA A 720 -22.53 16.69 -46.36
N LEU A 721 -22.56 17.20 -45.12
CA LEU A 721 -22.27 18.60 -44.82
C LEU A 721 -20.82 18.98 -45.13
N MET A 722 -19.84 18.13 -44.79
CA MET A 722 -18.43 18.34 -45.12
C MET A 722 -18.15 18.26 -46.62
N LEU A 723 -18.85 17.40 -47.37
CA LEU A 723 -18.75 17.34 -48.83
C LEU A 723 -19.29 18.62 -49.47
N ALA A 724 -20.46 19.10 -49.03
CA ALA A 724 -21.03 20.36 -49.49
C ALA A 724 -20.11 21.56 -49.16
N TRP A 725 -19.52 21.56 -47.96
CA TRP A 725 -18.53 22.55 -47.54
C TRP A 725 -17.24 22.48 -48.37
N ALA A 726 -16.69 21.29 -48.64
CA ALA A 726 -15.48 21.13 -49.43
C ALA A 726 -15.69 21.57 -50.89
N LEU A 727 -16.85 21.29 -51.47
CA LEU A 727 -17.23 21.77 -52.81
C LEU A 727 -17.36 23.30 -52.84
N TRP A 728 -18.02 23.90 -51.85
CA TRP A 728 -18.10 25.36 -51.69
C TRP A 728 -16.71 25.98 -51.54
N LEU A 729 -15.85 25.39 -50.72
CA LEU A 729 -14.48 25.83 -50.48
C LEU A 729 -13.66 25.77 -51.77
N ALA A 730 -13.74 24.68 -52.54
CA ALA A 730 -13.03 24.57 -53.82
C ALA A 730 -13.42 25.69 -54.79
N LEU A 731 -14.72 25.93 -54.98
CA LEU A 731 -15.23 27.01 -55.84
C LEU A 731 -14.78 28.40 -55.36
N ARG A 732 -14.76 28.65 -54.05
CA ARG A 732 -14.27 29.91 -53.48
C ARG A 732 -12.75 30.05 -53.59
N LEU A 733 -11.98 28.98 -53.36
CA LEU A 733 -10.53 28.99 -53.33
C LEU A 733 -9.93 29.42 -54.68
N LEU A 734 -10.54 29.05 -55.82
CA LEU A 734 -10.12 29.56 -57.14
C LEU A 734 -10.18 31.10 -57.21
N SER A 735 -11.25 31.71 -56.67
CA SER A 735 -11.38 33.17 -56.65
C SER A 735 -10.39 33.85 -55.69
N TRP A 736 -10.08 33.21 -54.55
CA TRP A 736 -9.08 33.69 -53.59
C TRP A 736 -7.65 33.54 -54.10
N LEU A 737 -7.33 32.45 -54.81
CA LEU A 737 -6.04 32.23 -55.47
C LEU A 737 -5.79 33.29 -56.55
N ARG A 738 -6.79 33.59 -57.39
CA ARG A 738 -6.70 34.66 -58.40
C ARG A 738 -6.46 36.02 -57.74
N TRP A 739 -7.28 36.38 -56.75
CA TRP A 739 -7.10 37.61 -55.97
C TRP A 739 -5.73 37.68 -55.29
N GLY A 740 -5.25 36.57 -54.73
CA GLY A 740 -3.93 36.48 -54.09
C GLY A 740 -2.79 36.66 -55.07
N TRP A 741 -2.88 36.04 -56.26
CA TRP A 741 -1.88 36.16 -57.33
C TRP A 741 -1.79 37.59 -57.88
N ASP A 742 -2.92 38.23 -58.19
CA ASP A 742 -2.96 39.66 -58.55
C ASP A 742 -2.35 40.51 -57.43
N GLY A 743 -2.64 40.13 -56.18
CA GLY A 743 -2.13 40.76 -54.97
C GLY A 743 -0.66 40.47 -54.65
N VAL A 744 0.01 39.53 -55.33
CA VAL A 744 1.43 39.14 -55.14
C VAL A 744 2.32 39.55 -56.31
N SER A 745 1.75 39.65 -57.51
CA SER A 745 2.44 40.00 -58.75
C SER A 745 2.60 41.52 -58.94
N GLN A 746 1.61 42.33 -58.57
CA GLN A 746 1.64 43.79 -58.74
C GLN A 746 2.33 44.49 -57.56
N PRO A 747 3.09 45.58 -57.76
CA PRO A 747 3.58 46.10 -59.03
C PRO A 747 4.76 45.28 -59.61
N VAL A 748 5.50 44.55 -58.78
CA VAL A 748 6.62 43.68 -59.20
C VAL A 748 6.71 42.46 -58.28
N LEU A 749 7.00 41.27 -58.82
CA LEU A 749 7.24 40.05 -58.03
C LEU A 749 8.48 40.17 -57.12
N TRP A 750 9.63 40.52 -57.69
CA TRP A 750 10.93 40.60 -57.00
C TRP A 750 11.57 41.96 -57.23
N ARG A 751 12.10 42.60 -56.17
CA ARG A 751 12.84 43.86 -56.36
C ARG A 751 14.27 43.59 -56.84
N PRO A 752 14.69 44.15 -58.00
CA PRO A 752 16.07 44.01 -58.49
C PRO A 752 17.07 44.68 -57.55
N ARG A 753 18.35 44.32 -57.68
CA ARG A 753 19.45 45.00 -56.99
C ARG A 753 19.58 46.39 -57.62
N ALA A 754 19.66 47.46 -56.82
CA ALA A 754 19.88 48.79 -57.38
C ALA A 754 21.18 48.78 -58.21
N PRO A 755 21.22 49.38 -59.40
CA PRO A 755 22.48 49.53 -60.13
C PRO A 755 23.44 50.31 -59.26
N GLY A 756 24.67 49.81 -59.11
CA GLY A 756 25.73 50.57 -58.45
C GLY A 756 25.92 51.91 -59.17
N ARG A 757 26.21 52.98 -58.43
CA ARG A 757 26.63 54.25 -59.05
C ARG A 757 27.77 53.94 -60.04
N PRO A 758 27.68 54.35 -61.31
CA PRO A 758 28.85 54.32 -62.17
C PRO A 758 29.93 55.19 -61.52
N VAL A 759 31.14 54.65 -61.39
CA VAL A 759 32.32 55.44 -61.07
C VAL A 759 32.51 56.41 -62.24
N GLY A 760 32.61 57.71 -61.96
CA GLY A 760 32.67 58.72 -63.00
C GLY A 760 34.02 58.71 -63.70
N ASP A 761 34.03 58.36 -64.99
CA ASP A 761 35.10 58.75 -65.91
C ASP A 761 35.04 60.25 -66.13
N THR A 762 35.71 60.99 -65.27
CA THR A 762 36.03 62.41 -65.46
C THR A 762 37.54 62.60 -65.51
N LEU A 763 38.12 62.54 -66.70
CA LEU A 763 39.32 63.25 -67.14
C LEU A 763 39.54 63.04 -68.66
N PHE A 764 40.20 64.00 -69.32
CA PHE A 764 40.50 64.02 -70.78
C PHE A 764 39.34 64.27 -71.76
N SER A 765 38.88 65.52 -71.85
CA SER A 765 38.62 66.20 -73.14
C SER A 765 38.44 67.71 -72.96
N ARG A 766 39.55 68.46 -72.84
CA ARG A 766 39.52 69.95 -72.88
C ARG A 766 40.87 70.58 -73.28
N LYS A 767 41.34 70.26 -74.49
CA LYS A 767 42.52 70.81 -75.20
C LYS A 767 42.55 70.08 -76.58
N LEU A 768 42.61 70.69 -77.77
CA LEU A 768 42.76 72.10 -78.19
C LEU A 768 41.58 72.58 -79.08
N LYS A 769 41.61 73.87 -79.46
CA LYS A 769 40.75 74.54 -80.46
C LYS A 769 41.37 74.47 -81.86
N ALA A 770 40.55 74.88 -82.84
CA ALA A 770 40.84 75.25 -84.24
C ALA A 770 40.88 74.07 -85.22
#